data_AF-I0YQ48-F1
#
_entry.id   AF-I0YQ48-F1
#
_cell.length_a   1.000
_cell.length_b   1.000
_cell.length_c   1.000
_cell.angle_alpha   90.00
_cell.angle_beta   90.00
_cell.angle_gamma   90.00
#
_symmetry.space_group_name_H-M   'P 1'
#
loop_
_entity.id
_entity.type
_entity.pdbx_description
1 polymer ?
#
loop_
_entity_poly.entity_id
_entity_poly.type
_entity_poly.pdbx_seq_one_letter_code
_entity_poly.pdbx_strand_id
1 'polypeptide(L)'
;MEAVEGVDLTGKTSVVTGGNSGIGVETVRALANAGSRVILTSRSVEAGEKVAQQLKAEGVKGDIIVKQLDLADLQSIRRFSKAFKAEERGPDLLILNAGVMACPLSYTKDGFEMQIGTNHFGHFALTRDLLPSMKALKTPARVVAVSSRAHEMGSIFLEDLHYRNRSYSAWSSYGQSKLANVLFVKELAKRLEGSNVKAYSLHPGVINTPLGRHVYGESYLGSAVKLAVGILAWPWFKSPAQGAATSVTAAVSPDLESHSGVYLHDSQIKEPSKAAQDMEMAGELWTETEKQLAEAEKKLKPDFQPGSIKQVGGFSDIEVYVMAGPKAFNFHTTALQVVEGVDLSGKTAIVTGGNSGIGVETVRALATAGARVILTSRSVEAGQKVAQQLTADGGLKSDIIVKQLDLADLQSIHSFTKDYLAHEKGPDLLILNAGVMACPEAYTKDGFEMQIGTNYFGHFALTADLLPSMKALGRPARVVVVSSSAHAVHPSPMTLDDLHYKKSKYAWWGAYGRSKVALILFAKELSRKNEGANIKAYSLCPGAIKTPLQRHMGTGGPLTWVKNGIGHILGALTMGWKTPSQGASTTLTAALSPDLEAHPGAYLVNCQIKAPSKAAQDMDMAAKLWVETERQLAEAEQKLKV
;
A
#
# COMPACT_ATOMS: atom_id res chain seq x y z
N MET A 1 5.93 16.14 27.73
CA MET A 1 4.71 16.50 28.48
C MET A 1 4.82 17.88 29.12
N GLU A 2 5.98 18.29 29.64
CA GLU A 2 6.23 19.65 30.19
C GLU A 2 5.71 20.79 29.30
N ALA A 3 5.93 20.71 27.97
CA ALA A 3 5.49 21.75 27.04
C ALA A 3 3.95 21.91 26.89
N VAL A 4 3.14 20.98 27.41
CA VAL A 4 1.67 21.09 27.49
C VAL A 4 1.15 21.17 28.93
N GLU A 5 2.03 21.33 29.91
CA GLU A 5 1.61 21.43 31.30
C GLU A 5 0.72 22.67 31.51
N GLY A 6 -0.46 22.48 32.11
CA GLY A 6 -1.45 23.55 32.30
C GLY A 6 -2.21 23.98 31.03
N VAL A 7 -1.97 23.33 29.88
CA VAL A 7 -2.66 23.64 28.62
C VAL A 7 -3.88 22.74 28.44
N ASP A 8 -5.04 23.35 28.17
CA ASP A 8 -6.26 22.66 27.78
C ASP A 8 -6.61 22.94 26.30
N LEU A 9 -6.62 21.88 25.49
CA LEU A 9 -6.96 21.90 24.07
C LEU A 9 -8.32 21.23 23.80
N THR A 10 -9.15 21.02 24.81
CA THR A 10 -10.50 20.45 24.65
C THR A 10 -11.30 21.26 23.63
N GLY A 11 -11.93 20.57 22.67
CA GLY A 11 -12.69 21.19 21.59
C GLY A 11 -11.84 21.79 20.45
N LYS A 12 -10.51 21.69 20.53
CA LYS A 12 -9.59 22.12 19.46
C LYS A 12 -9.16 20.96 18.58
N THR A 13 -9.12 21.20 17.27
CA THR A 13 -8.67 20.23 16.27
C THR A 13 -7.24 20.54 15.83
N SER A 14 -6.35 19.57 15.97
CA SER A 14 -4.95 19.66 15.53
C SER A 14 -4.71 18.76 14.31
N VAL A 15 -3.98 19.23 13.30
CA VAL A 15 -3.49 18.41 12.19
C VAL A 15 -1.98 18.29 12.32
N VAL A 16 -1.46 17.06 12.40
CA VAL A 16 -0.01 16.79 12.47
C VAL A 16 0.42 16.00 11.25
N THR A 17 1.20 16.63 10.37
CA THR A 17 1.72 15.93 9.19
C THR A 17 2.82 14.94 9.56
N GLY A 18 2.74 13.72 9.04
CA GLY A 18 3.74 12.68 9.34
C GLY A 18 3.76 12.29 10.82
N GLY A 19 2.61 12.36 11.49
CA GLY A 19 2.47 12.10 12.93
C GLY A 19 2.70 10.64 13.34
N ASN A 20 2.96 9.74 12.40
CA ASN A 20 3.19 8.31 12.64
C ASN A 20 4.67 7.92 12.86
N SER A 21 5.60 8.87 12.95
CA SER A 21 7.02 8.55 13.16
C SER A 21 7.81 9.66 13.86
N GLY A 22 8.85 9.26 14.61
CA GLY A 22 9.79 10.17 15.25
C GLY A 22 9.11 11.26 16.10
N ILE A 23 9.49 12.51 15.85
CA ILE A 23 8.98 13.71 16.54
C ILE A 23 7.46 13.86 16.39
N GLY A 24 6.92 13.42 15.26
CA GLY A 24 5.48 13.48 14.97
C GLY A 24 4.66 12.69 15.98
N VAL A 25 5.13 11.51 16.40
CA VAL A 25 4.45 10.66 17.39
C VAL A 25 4.35 11.38 18.73
N GLU A 26 5.46 11.95 19.18
CA GLU A 26 5.52 12.64 20.47
C GLU A 26 4.75 13.97 20.45
N THR A 27 4.66 14.62 19.29
CA THR A 27 3.80 15.79 19.10
C THR A 27 2.33 15.41 19.19
N VAL A 28 1.90 14.33 18.51
CA VAL A 28 0.54 13.80 18.62
C VAL A 28 0.23 13.43 20.06
N ARG A 29 1.13 12.71 20.74
CA ARG A 29 0.99 12.32 22.16
C ARG A 29 0.74 13.53 23.04
N ALA A 30 1.57 14.57 22.92
CA ALA A 30 1.46 15.76 23.75
C ALA A 30 0.13 16.50 23.52
N LEU A 31 -0.24 16.75 22.26
CA LEU A 31 -1.47 17.47 21.92
C LEU A 31 -2.74 16.69 22.30
N ALA A 32 -2.75 15.38 22.09
CA ALA A 32 -3.86 14.51 22.47
C ALA A 32 -4.01 14.41 24.00
N ASN A 33 -2.90 14.32 24.75
CA ASN A 33 -2.96 14.35 26.21
C ASN A 33 -3.44 15.69 26.79
N ALA A 34 -3.22 16.78 26.07
CA ALA A 34 -3.78 18.09 26.40
C ALA A 34 -5.27 18.23 25.99
N GLY A 35 -5.91 17.18 25.47
CA GLY A 35 -7.34 17.16 25.13
C GLY A 35 -7.69 17.52 23.69
N SER A 36 -6.70 17.74 22.82
CA SER A 36 -6.97 18.04 21.40
C SER A 36 -7.49 16.81 20.66
N ARG A 37 -8.41 17.04 19.72
CA ARG A 37 -8.72 16.08 18.65
C ARG A 37 -7.61 16.15 17.60
N VAL A 38 -6.77 15.13 17.53
CA VAL A 38 -5.58 15.13 16.66
C VAL A 38 -5.83 14.32 15.39
N ILE A 39 -5.86 15.00 14.26
CA ILE A 39 -5.77 14.40 12.93
C ILE A 39 -4.31 14.10 12.62
N LEU A 40 -3.91 12.86 12.91
CA LEU A 40 -2.60 12.31 12.58
C LEU A 40 -2.59 11.96 11.09
N THR A 41 -1.75 12.62 10.30
CA THR A 41 -1.63 12.26 8.88
C THR A 41 -0.42 11.39 8.59
N SER A 42 -0.59 10.45 7.66
CA SER A 42 0.48 9.59 7.18
C SER A 42 0.26 9.18 5.73
N ARG A 43 1.36 8.88 5.03
CA ARG A 43 1.29 8.23 3.70
C ARG A 43 0.67 6.84 3.78
N SER A 44 0.93 6.14 4.89
CA SER A 44 0.37 4.82 5.21
C SER A 44 -0.58 4.97 6.38
N VAL A 45 -1.88 4.92 6.10
CA VAL A 45 -2.92 4.95 7.15
C VAL A 45 -2.68 3.85 8.17
N GLU A 46 -2.27 2.65 7.74
CA GLU A 46 -1.93 1.55 8.64
C GLU A 46 -0.80 1.89 9.63
N ALA A 47 0.27 2.54 9.15
CA ALA A 47 1.36 2.94 10.04
C ALA A 47 0.90 4.03 11.03
N GLY A 48 0.01 4.92 10.60
CA GLY A 48 -0.64 5.88 11.49
C GLY A 48 -1.55 5.21 12.52
N GLU A 49 -2.38 4.25 12.11
CA GLU A 49 -3.33 3.54 12.98
C GLU A 49 -2.60 2.70 14.03
N LYS A 50 -1.49 2.05 13.68
CA LYS A 50 -0.62 1.36 14.65
C LYS A 50 -0.11 2.31 15.72
N VAL A 51 0.33 3.51 15.33
CA VAL A 51 0.78 4.52 16.28
C VAL A 51 -0.40 5.04 17.11
N ALA A 52 -1.55 5.32 16.52
CA ALA A 52 -2.74 5.78 17.25
C ALA A 52 -3.19 4.74 18.30
N GLN A 53 -3.21 3.46 17.93
CA GLN A 53 -3.52 2.35 18.84
C GLN A 53 -2.48 2.21 19.94
N GLN A 54 -1.19 2.31 19.62
CA GLN A 54 -0.11 2.30 20.59
C GLN A 54 -0.27 3.44 21.61
N LEU A 55 -0.48 4.68 21.13
CA LEU A 55 -0.68 5.84 21.99
C LEU A 55 -1.89 5.66 22.90
N LYS A 56 -3.00 5.13 22.38
CA LYS A 56 -4.20 4.81 23.16
C LYS A 56 -3.93 3.75 24.24
N ALA A 57 -3.18 2.70 23.91
CA ALA A 57 -2.79 1.66 24.86
C ALA A 57 -1.86 2.19 25.96
N GLU A 58 -1.03 3.19 25.64
CA GLU A 58 -0.16 3.89 26.59
C GLU A 58 -0.91 4.95 27.43
N GLY A 59 -2.24 5.00 27.35
CA GLY A 59 -3.09 5.84 28.18
C GLY A 59 -3.29 7.26 27.67
N VAL A 60 -2.99 7.54 26.39
CA VAL A 60 -3.31 8.84 25.78
C VAL A 60 -4.83 9.02 25.70
N LYS A 61 -5.32 10.11 26.29
CA LYS A 61 -6.76 10.35 26.52
C LYS A 61 -7.48 11.03 25.35
N GLY A 62 -6.75 11.80 24.54
CA GLY A 62 -7.32 12.57 23.42
C GLY A 62 -7.71 11.70 22.24
N ASP A 63 -8.62 12.23 21.41
CA ASP A 63 -9.09 11.57 20.20
C ASP A 63 -8.03 11.69 19.09
N ILE A 64 -7.58 10.55 18.55
CA ILE A 64 -6.57 10.48 17.50
C ILE A 64 -7.19 9.83 16.27
N ILE A 65 -7.30 10.59 15.18
CA ILE A 65 -7.86 10.12 13.91
C ILE A 65 -6.78 10.11 12.86
N VAL A 66 -6.66 8.98 12.18
CA VAL A 66 -5.66 8.83 11.14
C VAL A 66 -6.26 9.15 9.78
N LYS A 67 -5.59 10.01 9.03
CA LYS A 67 -5.97 10.36 7.66
C LYS A 67 -4.80 10.18 6.71
N GLN A 68 -5.09 9.75 5.48
CA GLN A 68 -4.06 9.62 4.46
C GLN A 68 -3.61 11.00 3.97
N LEU A 69 -2.31 11.24 3.93
CA LEU A 69 -1.72 12.41 3.29
C LEU A 69 -0.31 12.07 2.76
N ASP A 70 -0.13 12.20 1.45
CA ASP A 70 1.18 12.19 0.80
C ASP A 70 1.51 13.59 0.29
N LEU A 71 2.50 14.24 0.90
CA LEU A 71 2.92 15.60 0.54
C LEU A 71 3.71 15.65 -0.77
N ALA A 72 4.13 14.49 -1.31
CA ALA A 72 4.75 14.38 -2.63
C ALA A 72 3.72 14.12 -3.75
N ASP A 73 2.43 14.34 -3.48
CA ASP A 73 1.30 14.13 -4.40
C ASP A 73 0.22 15.21 -4.17
N LEU A 74 0.15 16.21 -5.04
CA LEU A 74 -0.84 17.31 -4.94
C LEU A 74 -2.29 16.79 -5.02
N GLN A 75 -2.55 15.68 -5.72
CA GLN A 75 -3.87 15.05 -5.72
C GLN A 75 -4.20 14.45 -4.34
N SER A 76 -3.20 13.95 -3.61
CA SER A 76 -3.39 13.51 -2.22
C SER A 76 -3.72 14.69 -1.30
N ILE A 77 -3.02 15.82 -1.45
CA ILE A 77 -3.26 17.03 -0.66
C ILE A 77 -4.68 17.56 -0.92
N ARG A 78 -5.06 17.72 -2.19
CA ARG A 78 -6.40 18.18 -2.58
C ARG A 78 -7.51 17.29 -2.00
N ARG A 79 -7.36 15.96 -2.08
CA ARG A 79 -8.33 15.01 -1.51
C ARG A 79 -8.42 15.12 0.01
N PHE A 80 -7.28 15.19 0.70
CA PHE A 80 -7.23 15.39 2.15
C PHE A 80 -7.91 16.70 2.54
N SER A 81 -7.54 17.82 1.92
CA SER A 81 -8.09 19.15 2.22
C SER A 81 -9.60 19.21 1.99
N LYS A 82 -10.10 18.59 0.91
CA LYS A 82 -11.54 18.52 0.62
C LYS A 82 -12.29 17.69 1.66
N ALA A 83 -11.79 16.50 1.99
CA ALA A 83 -12.40 15.65 3.00
C ALA A 83 -12.37 16.30 4.39
N PHE A 84 -11.23 16.88 4.78
CA PHE A 84 -11.09 17.60 6.04
C PHE A 84 -12.10 18.73 6.16
N LYS A 85 -12.25 19.58 5.14
CA LYS A 85 -13.22 20.70 5.15
C LYS A 85 -14.69 20.24 5.15
N ALA A 86 -14.97 19.00 4.73
CA ALA A 86 -16.31 18.43 4.82
C ALA A 86 -16.63 17.88 6.21
N GLU A 87 -15.60 17.52 6.99
CA GLU A 87 -15.74 16.85 8.29
C GLU A 87 -15.46 17.80 9.48
N GLU A 88 -14.63 18.83 9.27
CA GLU A 88 -14.04 19.66 10.32
C GLU A 88 -14.21 21.16 9.99
N ARG A 89 -14.37 22.00 11.03
CA ARG A 89 -14.51 23.47 10.90
C ARG A 89 -13.25 24.19 10.40
N GLY A 90 -12.09 23.56 10.54
CA GLY A 90 -10.77 24.16 10.38
C GLY A 90 -9.83 23.72 11.51
N PRO A 91 -8.53 23.53 11.25
CA PRO A 91 -7.59 23.18 12.32
C PRO A 91 -7.27 24.41 13.17
N ASP A 92 -7.35 24.28 14.49
CA ASP A 92 -6.79 25.28 15.41
C ASP A 92 -5.26 25.23 15.37
N LEU A 93 -4.69 24.03 15.24
CA LEU A 93 -3.23 23.81 15.17
C LEU A 93 -2.87 23.03 13.91
N LEU A 94 -2.08 23.62 13.00
CA LEU A 94 -1.56 22.95 11.81
C LEU A 94 -0.04 22.76 11.95
N ILE A 95 0.38 21.54 12.27
CA ILE A 95 1.79 21.19 12.49
C ILE A 95 2.35 20.53 11.23
N LEU A 96 3.17 21.28 10.50
CA LEU A 96 3.84 20.88 9.26
C LEU A 96 5.16 20.17 9.60
N ASN A 97 5.04 18.96 10.14
CA ASN A 97 6.14 18.17 10.67
C ASN A 97 6.79 17.21 9.65
N ALA A 98 6.01 16.66 8.72
CA ALA A 98 6.50 15.64 7.80
C ALA A 98 7.66 16.15 6.92
N GLY A 99 8.60 15.26 6.60
CA GLY A 99 9.63 15.58 5.64
C GLY A 99 10.51 14.40 5.26
N VAL A 100 11.37 14.65 4.27
CA VAL A 100 12.43 13.76 3.81
C VAL A 100 13.78 14.50 3.89
N MET A 101 14.87 13.74 4.00
CA MET A 101 16.21 14.29 4.22
C MET A 101 17.25 13.50 3.43
N ALA A 102 18.13 14.25 2.77
CA ALA A 102 19.32 13.74 2.09
C ALA A 102 19.04 12.54 1.17
N CYS A 103 17.89 12.56 0.47
CA CYS A 103 17.55 11.51 -0.48
C CYS A 103 18.29 11.71 -1.81
N PRO A 104 18.50 10.64 -2.61
CA PRO A 104 18.96 10.79 -3.99
C PRO A 104 18.03 11.69 -4.80
N LEU A 105 18.57 12.33 -5.85
CA LEU A 105 17.79 13.14 -6.77
C LEU A 105 16.64 12.32 -7.33
N SER A 106 15.43 12.75 -7.00
CA SER A 106 14.17 12.16 -7.43
C SER A 106 13.12 13.25 -7.42
N TYR A 107 11.95 12.98 -8.02
CA TYR A 107 10.89 13.96 -8.17
C TYR A 107 9.58 13.45 -7.57
N THR A 108 8.78 14.37 -7.05
CA THR A 108 7.39 14.12 -6.63
C THR A 108 6.53 13.72 -7.83
N LYS A 109 5.29 13.26 -7.59
CA LYS A 109 4.37 12.91 -8.69
C LYS A 109 4.06 14.11 -9.60
N ASP A 110 4.18 15.31 -9.04
CA ASP A 110 3.89 16.58 -9.69
C ASP A 110 5.14 17.25 -10.30
N GLY A 111 6.31 16.59 -10.21
CA GLY A 111 7.54 16.99 -10.90
C GLY A 111 8.47 17.93 -10.14
N PHE A 112 8.22 18.18 -8.86
CA PHE A 112 9.12 18.93 -7.97
C PHE A 112 10.24 18.04 -7.46
N GLU A 113 11.43 18.58 -7.18
CA GLU A 113 12.50 17.81 -6.52
C GLU A 113 12.01 17.29 -5.16
N MET A 114 12.35 16.05 -4.81
CA MET A 114 11.74 15.31 -3.70
C MET A 114 11.80 16.03 -2.34
N GLN A 115 12.93 16.66 -1.99
CA GLN A 115 13.08 17.32 -0.67
C GLN A 115 12.31 18.64 -0.61
N ILE A 116 12.50 19.55 -1.56
CA ILE A 116 11.75 20.82 -1.57
C ILE A 116 10.26 20.60 -1.89
N GLY A 117 9.96 19.63 -2.74
CA GLY A 117 8.62 19.20 -3.10
C GLY A 117 7.82 18.72 -1.89
N THR A 118 8.41 17.83 -1.07
CA THR A 118 7.75 17.29 0.13
C THR A 118 7.76 18.27 1.30
N ASN A 119 8.92 18.86 1.61
CA ASN A 119 9.12 19.62 2.85
C ASN A 119 8.51 21.02 2.80
N HIS A 120 8.45 21.64 1.61
CA HIS A 120 7.97 23.01 1.38
C HIS A 120 6.72 23.04 0.49
N PHE A 121 6.78 22.62 -0.78
CA PHE A 121 5.64 22.74 -1.72
C PHE A 121 4.39 22.02 -1.24
N GLY A 122 4.51 20.77 -0.78
CA GLY A 122 3.36 20.01 -0.26
C GLY A 122 2.74 20.65 0.98
N HIS A 123 3.57 21.17 1.88
CA HIS A 123 3.09 21.88 3.08
C HIS A 123 2.51 23.26 2.76
N PHE A 124 3.06 23.97 1.78
CA PHE A 124 2.52 25.22 1.26
C PHE A 124 1.12 24.99 0.69
N ALA A 125 0.95 24.00 -0.19
CA ALA A 125 -0.33 23.65 -0.78
C ALA A 125 -1.36 23.25 0.28
N LEU A 126 -0.98 22.42 1.25
CA LEU A 126 -1.85 22.05 2.38
C LEU A 126 -2.27 23.29 3.19
N THR A 127 -1.32 24.17 3.52
CA THR A 127 -1.60 25.39 4.29
C THR A 127 -2.54 26.30 3.52
N ARG A 128 -2.26 26.57 2.24
CA ARG A 128 -3.10 27.37 1.35
C ARG A 128 -4.54 26.85 1.31
N ASP A 129 -4.73 25.53 1.21
CA ASP A 129 -6.06 24.92 1.10
C ASP A 129 -6.90 24.97 2.38
N LEU A 130 -6.25 24.92 3.55
CA LEU A 130 -6.89 24.91 4.87
C LEU A 130 -6.98 26.31 5.51
N LEU A 131 -6.12 27.24 5.10
CA LEU A 131 -6.05 28.58 5.69
C LEU A 131 -7.38 29.34 5.71
N PRO A 132 -8.25 29.28 4.67
CA PRO A 132 -9.56 29.91 4.75
C PRO A 132 -10.41 29.39 5.92
N SER A 133 -10.37 28.08 6.19
CA SER A 133 -11.10 27.49 7.33
C SER A 133 -10.48 27.86 8.68
N MET A 134 -9.14 28.03 8.74
CA MET A 134 -8.46 28.51 9.96
C MET A 134 -8.83 29.97 10.27
N LYS A 135 -8.88 30.82 9.24
CA LYS A 135 -9.28 32.24 9.36
C LYS A 135 -10.74 32.42 9.78
N ALA A 136 -11.59 31.46 9.46
CA ALA A 136 -13.00 31.47 9.84
C ALA A 136 -13.23 31.06 11.30
N LEU A 137 -12.21 30.57 12.01
CA LEU A 137 -12.33 30.21 13.42
C LEU A 137 -12.48 31.45 14.30
N LYS A 138 -13.31 31.33 15.33
CA LYS A 138 -13.47 32.37 16.36
C LYS A 138 -12.35 32.35 17.41
N THR A 139 -11.50 31.31 17.37
CA THR A 139 -10.39 31.08 18.28
C THR A 139 -9.06 31.36 17.58
N PRO A 140 -8.00 31.74 18.32
CA PRO A 140 -6.65 31.81 17.77
C PRO A 140 -6.23 30.46 17.19
N ALA A 141 -5.64 30.50 16.00
CA ALA A 141 -5.13 29.33 15.30
C ALA A 141 -3.64 29.50 14.95
N ARG A 142 -2.91 28.39 14.81
CA ARG A 142 -1.46 28.43 14.61
C ARG A 142 -1.00 27.47 13.52
N VAL A 143 -0.10 27.95 12.66
CA VAL A 143 0.65 27.14 11.70
C VAL A 143 2.09 27.01 12.22
N VAL A 144 2.58 25.78 12.34
CA VAL A 144 3.93 25.49 12.85
C VAL A 144 4.72 24.71 11.81
N ALA A 145 5.76 25.30 11.23
CA ALA A 145 6.61 24.67 10.22
C ALA A 145 7.91 24.12 10.80
N VAL A 146 8.13 22.81 10.66
CA VAL A 146 9.38 22.18 11.12
C VAL A 146 10.50 22.43 10.11
N SER A 147 11.45 23.26 10.51
CA SER A 147 12.72 23.51 9.84
C SER A 147 13.84 22.68 10.49
N SER A 148 15.11 23.09 10.34
CA SER A 148 16.30 22.43 10.83
C SER A 148 17.45 23.44 10.88
N ARG A 149 18.48 23.18 11.68
CA ARG A 149 19.76 23.89 11.58
C ARG A 149 20.38 23.83 10.18
N ALA A 150 20.01 22.83 9.37
CA ALA A 150 20.38 22.77 7.95
C ALA A 150 19.92 23.99 7.12
N HIS A 151 18.98 24.81 7.59
CA HIS A 151 18.65 26.07 6.92
C HIS A 151 19.85 27.05 6.86
N GLU A 152 20.79 26.96 7.80
CA GLU A 152 22.00 27.79 7.86
C GLU A 152 22.95 27.54 6.67
N MET A 153 22.91 26.34 6.09
CA MET A 153 23.70 25.94 4.92
C MET A 153 22.91 25.99 3.60
N GLY A 154 21.64 26.41 3.63
CA GLY A 154 20.77 26.48 2.47
C GLY A 154 20.93 27.76 1.68
N SER A 155 20.62 27.70 0.40
CA SER A 155 20.42 28.88 -0.47
C SER A 155 19.22 28.62 -1.38
N ILE A 156 18.40 29.63 -1.61
CA ILE A 156 17.28 29.56 -2.55
C ILE A 156 17.79 29.92 -3.95
N PHE A 157 17.55 29.03 -4.91
CA PHE A 157 17.85 29.26 -6.33
C PHE A 157 16.52 29.28 -7.08
N LEU A 158 15.91 30.45 -7.24
CA LEU A 158 14.56 30.59 -7.79
C LEU A 158 14.46 30.05 -9.22
N GLU A 159 15.51 30.24 -10.01
CA GLU A 159 15.60 29.82 -11.41
C GLU A 159 15.76 28.30 -11.56
N ASP A 160 16.20 27.61 -10.51
CA ASP A 160 16.37 26.15 -10.52
C ASP A 160 16.16 25.51 -9.13
N LEU A 161 14.94 25.68 -8.60
CA LEU A 161 14.54 25.07 -7.33
C LEU A 161 14.67 23.53 -7.36
N HIS A 162 14.58 22.92 -8.54
CA HIS A 162 14.43 21.47 -8.72
C HIS A 162 15.67 20.75 -9.24
N TYR A 163 16.83 21.41 -9.29
CA TYR A 163 18.08 20.81 -9.76
C TYR A 163 18.00 20.24 -11.19
N ARG A 164 17.35 20.97 -12.09
CA ARG A 164 17.24 20.63 -13.52
C ARG A 164 18.50 21.00 -14.29
N ASN A 165 19.16 22.08 -13.89
CA ASN A 165 20.29 22.68 -14.61
C ASN A 165 21.58 22.74 -13.78
N ARG A 166 21.52 22.43 -12.48
CA ARG A 166 22.68 22.39 -11.57
C ARG A 166 22.91 20.99 -10.99
N SER A 167 24.17 20.70 -10.65
CA SER A 167 24.55 19.45 -10.00
C SER A 167 23.84 19.25 -8.66
N TYR A 168 23.32 18.04 -8.43
CA TYR A 168 22.60 17.72 -7.21
C TYR A 168 23.52 17.45 -6.03
N SER A 169 23.25 18.12 -4.91
CA SER A 169 23.82 17.83 -3.59
C SER A 169 22.68 17.57 -2.62
N ALA A 170 22.61 16.36 -2.09
CA ALA A 170 21.51 15.93 -1.20
C ALA A 170 21.41 16.79 0.06
N TRP A 171 22.56 17.23 0.61
CA TRP A 171 22.60 18.10 1.79
C TRP A 171 22.26 19.55 1.45
N SER A 172 22.72 20.08 0.31
CA SER A 172 22.37 21.43 -0.13
C SER A 172 20.88 21.53 -0.46
N SER A 173 20.30 20.51 -1.09
CA SER A 173 18.85 20.41 -1.36
C SER A 173 18.05 20.35 -0.05
N TYR A 174 18.51 19.57 0.92
CA TYR A 174 17.88 19.54 2.25
C TYR A 174 17.92 20.92 2.92
N GLY A 175 19.09 21.56 2.93
CA GLY A 175 19.26 22.90 3.50
C GLY A 175 18.37 23.94 2.82
N GLN A 176 18.30 23.93 1.49
CA GLN A 176 17.38 24.76 0.71
C GLN A 176 15.92 24.53 1.11
N SER A 177 15.48 23.27 1.26
CA SER A 177 14.10 22.96 1.69
C SER A 177 13.78 23.47 3.10
N LYS A 178 14.77 23.49 4.01
CA LYS A 178 14.60 23.94 5.39
C LYS A 178 14.70 25.46 5.52
N LEU A 179 15.50 26.11 4.69
CA LEU A 179 15.50 27.56 4.51
C LEU A 179 14.15 28.04 3.96
N ALA A 180 13.62 27.34 2.94
CA ALA A 180 12.31 27.62 2.37
C ALA A 180 11.20 27.62 3.44
N ASN A 181 11.22 26.69 4.41
CA ASN A 181 10.24 26.67 5.50
C ASN A 181 10.32 27.88 6.45
N VAL A 182 11.51 28.43 6.70
CA VAL A 182 11.66 29.63 7.55
C VAL A 182 11.16 30.87 6.82
N LEU A 183 11.54 31.03 5.54
CA LEU A 183 11.07 32.10 4.67
C LEU A 183 9.55 32.03 4.47
N PHE A 184 9.00 30.83 4.27
CA PHE A 184 7.57 30.57 4.19
C PHE A 184 6.82 31.10 5.41
N VAL A 185 7.30 30.81 6.62
CA VAL A 185 6.65 31.27 7.85
C VAL A 185 6.71 32.79 7.99
N LYS A 186 7.83 33.41 7.64
CA LYS A 186 7.97 34.87 7.67
C LYS A 186 7.00 35.57 6.74
N GLU A 187 6.93 35.12 5.48
CA GLU A 187 5.99 35.68 4.51
C GLU A 187 4.54 35.34 4.86
N LEU A 188 4.26 34.12 5.36
CA LEU A 188 2.94 33.76 5.86
C LEU A 188 2.52 34.67 7.01
N ALA A 189 3.40 34.93 7.99
CA ALA A 189 3.10 35.80 9.12
C ALA A 189 2.73 37.23 8.68
N LYS A 190 3.50 37.80 7.74
CA LYS A 190 3.19 39.10 7.11
C LYS A 190 1.82 39.10 6.44
N ARG A 191 1.49 38.05 5.68
CA ARG A 191 0.18 37.89 5.01
C ARG A 191 -0.99 37.61 5.96
N LEU A 192 -0.70 37.27 7.21
CA LEU A 192 -1.68 36.97 8.26
C LEU A 192 -1.84 38.11 9.26
N GLU A 193 -1.19 39.25 9.05
CA GLU A 193 -1.40 40.46 9.85
C GLU A 193 -2.90 40.81 9.91
N GLY A 194 -3.38 41.10 11.13
CA GLY A 194 -4.80 41.35 11.40
C GLY A 194 -5.71 40.12 11.44
N SER A 195 -5.21 38.90 11.18
CA SER A 195 -5.98 37.66 11.31
C SER A 195 -5.79 36.97 12.66
N ASN A 196 -6.68 36.02 12.99
CA ASN A 196 -6.60 35.14 14.16
C ASN A 196 -5.54 34.02 14.01
N VAL A 197 -4.86 33.94 12.86
CA VAL A 197 -3.89 32.87 12.57
C VAL A 197 -2.48 33.40 12.75
N LYS A 198 -1.66 32.69 13.53
CA LYS A 198 -0.21 32.98 13.70
C LYS A 198 0.64 31.89 13.06
N ALA A 199 1.86 32.23 12.66
CA ALA A 199 2.78 31.28 12.03
C ALA A 199 4.14 31.25 12.73
N TYR A 200 4.70 30.06 12.92
CA TYR A 200 5.99 29.86 13.59
C TYR A 200 6.81 28.81 12.87
N SER A 201 8.14 29.00 12.86
CA SER A 201 9.09 28.00 12.34
C SER A 201 10.02 27.57 13.44
N LEU A 202 10.61 26.38 13.34
CA LEU A 202 11.51 25.89 14.39
C LEU A 202 12.55 24.88 13.93
N HIS A 203 13.60 24.72 14.73
CA HIS A 203 14.47 23.56 14.72
C HIS A 203 14.19 22.66 15.93
N PRO A 204 13.92 21.35 15.72
CA PRO A 204 13.61 20.44 16.82
C PRO A 204 14.86 19.95 17.58
N GLY A 205 16.07 20.25 17.11
CA GLY A 205 17.33 19.67 17.62
C GLY A 205 17.84 18.51 16.74
N VAL A 206 18.99 17.95 17.11
CA VAL A 206 19.57 16.76 16.45
C VAL A 206 18.97 15.52 17.09
N ILE A 207 18.13 14.78 16.37
CA ILE A 207 17.35 13.66 16.93
C ILE A 207 17.59 12.43 16.06
N ASN A 208 17.87 11.29 16.70
CA ASN A 208 17.97 10.02 16.02
C ASN A 208 16.56 9.53 15.63
N THR A 209 16.11 9.90 14.43
CA THR A 209 14.83 9.49 13.86
C THR A 209 15.04 8.67 12.59
N PRO A 210 14.03 7.92 12.12
CA PRO A 210 14.07 7.22 10.83
C PRO A 210 14.33 8.12 9.61
N LEU A 211 14.33 9.46 9.78
CA LEU A 211 14.65 10.46 8.77
C LEU A 211 16.09 10.32 8.23
N GLY A 212 17.03 9.81 9.04
CA GLY A 212 18.45 9.61 8.68
C GLY A 212 18.74 8.40 7.78
N ARG A 213 17.73 7.66 7.32
CA ARG A 213 17.90 6.39 6.59
C ARG A 213 18.73 6.48 5.29
N HIS A 214 18.80 7.66 4.67
CA HIS A 214 19.56 7.89 3.43
C HIS A 214 20.95 8.51 3.63
N VAL A 215 21.30 8.94 4.85
CA VAL A 215 22.55 9.64 5.15
C VAL A 215 23.78 8.74 5.03
N TYR A 216 23.64 7.44 5.29
CA TYR A 216 24.79 6.56 5.46
C TYR A 216 25.05 5.62 4.27
N GLY A 217 24.11 5.48 3.32
CA GLY A 217 24.21 4.44 2.29
C GLY A 217 24.27 3.02 2.88
N GLU A 218 24.07 2.00 2.04
CA GLU A 218 24.17 0.58 2.47
C GLU A 218 25.61 0.03 2.30
N SER A 219 26.63 0.89 2.33
CA SER A 219 28.02 0.48 2.21
C SER A 219 28.65 0.20 3.58
N TYR A 220 29.68 -0.65 3.61
CA TYR A 220 30.45 -0.95 4.82
C TYR A 220 31.09 0.32 5.42
N LEU A 221 31.56 1.22 4.56
CA LEU A 221 32.08 2.54 4.93
C LEU A 221 30.98 3.44 5.52
N GLY A 222 29.78 3.38 4.95
CA GLY A 222 28.58 4.04 5.44
C GLY A 222 28.16 3.61 6.85
N SER A 223 28.24 2.31 7.13
CA SER A 223 27.94 1.73 8.43
C SER A 223 29.01 2.09 9.48
N ALA A 224 30.28 2.16 9.08
CA ALA A 224 31.38 2.63 9.92
C ALA A 224 31.26 4.13 10.24
N VAL A 225 30.87 4.96 9.26
CA VAL A 225 30.59 6.39 9.47
C VAL A 225 29.34 6.58 10.33
N LYS A 226 28.30 5.75 10.18
CA LYS A 226 27.11 5.76 11.04
C LYS A 226 27.46 5.44 12.50
N LEU A 227 28.33 4.46 12.71
CA LEU A 227 28.83 4.09 14.03
C LEU A 227 29.72 5.19 14.61
N ALA A 228 30.65 5.74 13.81
CA ALA A 228 31.55 6.81 14.24
C ALA A 228 30.82 8.12 14.54
N VAL A 229 29.87 8.55 13.69
CA VAL A 229 29.01 9.72 13.94
C VAL A 229 28.05 9.45 15.09
N GLY A 230 27.51 8.24 15.22
CA GLY A 230 26.67 7.85 16.35
C GLY A 230 27.39 7.90 17.71
N ILE A 231 28.68 7.55 17.73
CA ILE A 231 29.55 7.60 18.92
C ILE A 231 30.04 9.03 19.19
N LEU A 232 30.53 9.75 18.17
CA LEU A 232 31.06 11.10 18.30
C LEU A 232 29.97 12.15 18.57
N ALA A 233 28.78 11.98 17.97
CA ALA A 233 27.66 12.91 18.16
C ALA A 233 26.70 12.51 19.29
N TRP A 234 26.97 11.40 20.00
CA TRP A 234 26.20 10.90 21.16
C TRP A 234 25.78 11.99 22.14
N PRO A 235 26.64 12.96 22.54
CA PRO A 235 26.28 14.00 23.51
C PRO A 235 25.25 15.02 23.00
N TRP A 236 25.08 15.15 21.68
CA TRP A 236 24.17 16.14 21.06
C TRP A 236 22.84 15.54 20.59
N PHE A 237 22.64 14.22 20.72
CA PHE A 237 21.36 13.60 20.36
C PHE A 237 20.29 13.83 21.43
N LYS A 238 19.22 14.50 21.03
CA LYS A 238 17.99 14.59 21.82
C LYS A 238 17.11 13.36 21.63
N SER A 239 16.36 13.00 22.67
CA SER A 239 15.27 12.03 22.53
C SER A 239 14.17 12.59 21.61
N PRO A 240 13.35 11.74 20.96
CA PRO A 240 12.19 12.20 20.18
C PRO A 240 11.22 13.08 20.99
N ALA A 241 11.05 12.80 22.28
CA ALA A 241 10.21 13.60 23.18
C ALA A 241 10.77 15.01 23.40
N GLN A 242 12.09 15.12 23.65
CA GLN A 242 12.77 16.43 23.71
C GLN A 242 12.73 17.16 22.35
N GLY A 243 12.74 16.42 21.26
CA GLY A 243 12.61 16.97 19.92
C GLY A 243 11.23 17.57 19.61
N ALA A 244 10.17 16.95 20.13
CA ALA A 244 8.81 17.44 19.99
C ALA A 244 8.53 18.67 20.86
N ALA A 245 9.30 18.90 21.92
CA ALA A 245 9.09 20.00 22.85
C ALA A 245 9.01 21.35 22.14
N THR A 246 9.95 21.69 21.25
CA THR A 246 9.91 22.97 20.52
C THR A 246 8.67 23.09 19.62
N SER A 247 8.26 21.99 18.97
CA SER A 247 7.05 21.95 18.12
C SER A 247 5.77 22.16 18.92
N VAL A 248 5.70 21.53 20.09
CA VAL A 248 4.58 21.68 21.01
C VAL A 248 4.55 23.09 21.60
N THR A 249 5.69 23.62 22.05
CA THR A 249 5.80 25.01 22.55
C THR A 249 5.32 26.02 21.49
N ALA A 250 5.79 25.88 20.24
CA ALA A 250 5.32 26.72 19.14
C ALA A 250 3.80 26.62 18.92
N ALA A 251 3.24 25.42 19.12
CA ALA A 251 1.81 25.16 18.95
C ALA A 251 0.96 25.71 20.10
N VAL A 252 1.43 25.75 21.35
CA VAL A 252 0.54 26.01 22.50
C VAL A 252 0.97 27.15 23.42
N SER A 253 2.22 27.61 23.38
CA SER A 253 2.70 28.61 24.36
C SER A 253 1.99 29.97 24.18
N PRO A 254 1.37 30.53 25.23
CA PRO A 254 0.73 31.85 25.15
C PRO A 254 1.75 32.98 24.92
N ASP A 255 3.01 32.81 25.35
CA ASP A 255 4.07 33.82 25.21
C ASP A 255 4.42 34.14 23.75
N LEU A 256 4.03 33.26 22.82
CA LEU A 256 4.26 33.43 21.39
C LEU A 256 3.14 34.22 20.68
N GLU A 257 2.01 34.50 21.33
CA GLU A 257 0.82 35.07 20.69
C GLU A 257 1.10 36.43 20.02
N SER A 258 1.99 37.23 20.60
CA SER A 258 2.46 38.51 20.05
C SER A 258 3.63 38.40 19.06
N HIS A 259 4.12 37.20 18.77
CA HIS A 259 5.40 36.96 18.08
C HIS A 259 5.23 36.14 16.78
N SER A 260 4.28 36.47 15.91
CA SER A 260 4.12 35.77 14.62
C SER A 260 5.37 35.92 13.73
N GLY A 261 5.74 34.87 13.02
CA GLY A 261 6.85 34.87 12.06
C GLY A 261 8.23 34.56 12.65
N VAL A 262 8.31 34.32 13.96
CA VAL A 262 9.59 34.00 14.62
C VAL A 262 10.05 32.56 14.37
N TYR A 263 11.35 32.36 14.57
CA TYR A 263 12.00 31.06 14.53
C TYR A 263 12.34 30.60 15.95
N LEU A 264 12.06 29.34 16.27
CA LEU A 264 12.34 28.75 17.58
C LEU A 264 13.46 27.72 17.52
N HIS A 265 14.25 27.67 18.58
CA HIS A 265 15.22 26.63 18.84
C HIS A 265 15.32 26.43 20.35
N ASP A 266 15.22 25.16 20.78
CA ASP A 266 15.17 24.80 22.21
C ASP A 266 14.00 25.46 22.95
N SER A 267 12.80 25.49 22.34
CA SER A 267 11.60 26.15 22.88
C SER A 267 11.75 27.67 23.14
N GLN A 268 12.79 28.30 22.62
CA GLN A 268 13.05 29.74 22.77
C GLN A 268 13.05 30.42 21.40
N ILE A 269 12.65 31.70 21.35
CA ILE A 269 12.81 32.53 20.15
C ILE A 269 14.31 32.72 19.91
N LYS A 270 14.77 32.42 18.69
CA LYS A 270 16.15 32.68 18.26
C LYS A 270 16.15 33.31 16.88
N GLU A 271 17.20 34.07 16.59
CA GLU A 271 17.41 34.58 15.24
C GLU A 271 17.83 33.45 14.29
N PRO A 272 17.21 33.34 13.09
CA PRO A 272 17.63 32.40 12.07
C PRO A 272 18.81 32.96 11.27
N SER A 273 19.34 32.19 10.31
CA SER A 273 20.45 32.64 9.44
C SER A 273 20.10 33.94 8.69
N LYS A 274 21.11 34.73 8.28
CA LYS A 274 20.90 35.98 7.52
C LYS A 274 20.04 35.76 6.27
N ALA A 275 20.30 34.67 5.53
CA ALA A 275 19.51 34.29 4.35
C ALA A 275 18.03 34.03 4.69
N ALA A 276 17.74 33.54 5.89
CA ALA A 276 16.37 33.31 6.35
C ALA A 276 15.68 34.60 6.85
N GLN A 277 16.40 35.71 6.99
CA GLN A 277 15.83 37.01 7.39
C GLN A 277 15.45 37.89 6.18
N ASP A 278 15.81 37.46 4.98
CA ASP A 278 15.53 38.16 3.73
C ASP A 278 14.03 38.08 3.37
N MET A 279 13.31 39.17 3.65
CA MET A 279 11.88 39.29 3.37
C MET A 279 11.56 39.47 1.88
N GLU A 280 12.51 39.93 1.08
CA GLU A 280 12.34 40.04 -0.38
C GLU A 280 12.36 38.64 -0.99
N MET A 281 13.40 37.86 -0.69
CA MET A 281 13.50 36.46 -1.08
C MET A 281 12.31 35.63 -0.56
N ALA A 282 11.79 35.93 0.63
CA ALA A 282 10.58 35.28 1.14
C ALA A 282 9.35 35.52 0.27
N GLY A 283 9.15 36.75 -0.20
CA GLY A 283 8.07 37.13 -1.12
C GLY A 283 8.24 36.57 -2.53
N GLU A 284 9.47 36.56 -3.04
CA GLU A 284 9.81 35.96 -4.34
C GLU A 284 9.58 34.44 -4.34
N LEU A 285 10.09 33.75 -3.32
CA LEU A 285 9.89 32.31 -3.15
C LEU A 285 8.41 31.96 -3.00
N TRP A 286 7.62 32.78 -2.28
CA TRP A 286 6.18 32.59 -2.19
C TRP A 286 5.53 32.64 -3.58
N THR A 287 5.82 33.69 -4.34
CA THR A 287 5.26 33.92 -5.68
C THR A 287 5.63 32.79 -6.63
N GLU A 288 6.90 32.37 -6.63
CA GLU A 288 7.35 31.26 -7.48
C GLU A 288 6.74 29.92 -7.05
N THR A 289 6.56 29.69 -5.74
CA THR A 289 5.88 28.49 -5.22
C THR A 289 4.42 28.46 -5.70
N GLU A 290 3.67 29.56 -5.58
CA GLU A 290 2.28 29.65 -6.06
C GLU A 290 2.16 29.41 -7.57
N LYS A 291 3.04 30.05 -8.35
CA LYS A 291 3.08 29.91 -9.80
C LYS A 291 3.29 28.47 -10.23
N GLN A 292 4.28 27.80 -9.64
CA GLN A 292 4.59 26.42 -9.98
C GLN A 292 3.53 25.42 -9.49
N LEU A 293 2.92 25.66 -8.32
CA LEU A 293 1.77 24.89 -7.86
C LEU A 293 0.59 25.03 -8.82
N ALA A 294 0.25 26.26 -9.21
CA ALA A 294 -0.85 26.51 -10.15
C ALA A 294 -0.62 25.79 -11.50
N GLU A 295 0.62 25.76 -11.99
CA GLU A 295 0.97 25.04 -13.22
C GLU A 295 0.89 23.51 -13.06
N ALA A 296 1.35 22.98 -11.94
CA ALA A 296 1.21 21.55 -11.63
C ALA A 296 -0.27 21.14 -11.46
N GLU A 297 -1.07 21.99 -10.85
CA GLU A 297 -2.49 21.75 -10.56
C GLU A 297 -3.35 21.66 -11.82
N LYS A 298 -2.98 22.35 -12.91
CA LYS A 298 -3.63 22.21 -14.22
C LYS A 298 -3.58 20.79 -14.78
N LYS A 299 -2.58 20.00 -14.36
CA LYS A 299 -2.35 18.62 -14.82
C LYS A 299 -3.04 17.60 -13.91
N LEU A 300 -3.63 18.03 -12.80
CA LEU A 300 -4.35 17.15 -11.91
C LEU A 300 -5.60 16.62 -12.60
N LYS A 301 -5.88 15.34 -12.34
CA LYS A 301 -7.10 14.73 -12.83
C LYS A 301 -8.28 15.34 -12.05
N PRO A 302 -9.45 15.53 -12.68
CA PRO A 302 -10.63 15.90 -11.93
C PRO A 302 -10.83 14.90 -10.79
N ASP A 303 -11.23 15.42 -9.61
CA ASP A 303 -11.68 14.57 -8.52
C ASP A 303 -12.76 13.66 -9.09
N PHE A 304 -12.62 12.34 -8.93
CA PHE A 304 -13.66 11.41 -9.34
C PHE A 304 -14.96 11.81 -8.63
N GLN A 305 -15.86 12.44 -9.38
CA GLN A 305 -17.24 12.59 -8.97
C GLN A 305 -17.96 11.31 -9.42
N PRO A 306 -18.65 10.60 -8.53
CA PRO A 306 -19.57 9.56 -8.97
C PRO A 306 -20.57 10.23 -9.91
N GLY A 307 -20.42 9.97 -11.20
CA GLY A 307 -21.30 10.53 -12.22
C GLY A 307 -22.72 10.10 -11.94
N SER A 308 -23.64 11.06 -12.01
CA SER A 308 -25.07 10.82 -12.09
C SER A 308 -25.34 9.78 -13.18
N ILE A 309 -25.76 8.59 -12.77
CA ILE A 309 -26.28 7.58 -13.68
C ILE A 309 -27.53 8.21 -14.31
N LYS A 310 -27.47 8.54 -15.60
CA LYS A 310 -28.68 8.80 -16.37
C LYS A 310 -29.49 7.51 -16.34
N GLN A 311 -30.65 7.60 -15.70
CA GLN A 311 -31.67 6.58 -15.67
C GLN A 311 -32.02 6.20 -17.11
N VAL A 312 -31.54 5.05 -17.57
CA VAL A 312 -32.06 4.42 -18.78
C VAL A 312 -33.22 3.57 -18.30
N GLY A 313 -34.42 3.94 -18.72
CA GLY A 313 -35.67 3.44 -18.17
C GLY A 313 -35.91 1.95 -18.44
N GLY A 314 -36.71 1.39 -17.53
CA GLY A 314 -37.54 0.20 -17.76
C GLY A 314 -36.83 -1.11 -17.48
N PHE A 315 -36.87 -1.57 -16.22
CA PHE A 315 -37.34 -2.90 -15.81
C PHE A 315 -37.64 -2.82 -14.30
N SER A 316 -38.92 -2.94 -13.97
CA SER A 316 -39.43 -3.07 -12.60
C SER A 316 -39.14 -4.48 -12.08
N ASP A 317 -38.97 -4.57 -10.75
CA ASP A 317 -38.89 -5.79 -9.93
C ASP A 317 -37.50 -6.44 -9.79
N ILE A 318 -36.59 -5.73 -9.13
CA ILE A 318 -35.54 -6.34 -8.31
C ILE A 318 -35.52 -5.60 -6.97
N GLU A 319 -35.80 -6.31 -5.87
CA GLU A 319 -35.56 -5.82 -4.52
C GLU A 319 -34.07 -5.46 -4.37
N VAL A 320 -33.80 -4.16 -4.27
CA VAL A 320 -32.46 -3.62 -4.09
C VAL A 320 -32.06 -3.84 -2.64
N TYR A 321 -31.22 -4.84 -2.38
CA TYR A 321 -30.32 -4.78 -1.23
C TYR A 321 -29.37 -3.60 -1.46
N VAL A 322 -29.63 -2.50 -0.77
CA VAL A 322 -28.76 -1.32 -0.72
C VAL A 322 -27.46 -1.72 0.00
N MET A 323 -26.44 -2.10 -0.76
CA MET A 323 -25.06 -2.08 -0.28
C MET A 323 -24.53 -0.65 -0.36
N ALA A 324 -23.97 -0.19 0.76
CA ALA A 324 -23.35 1.11 0.93
C ALA A 324 -22.37 1.48 -0.21
N GLY A 325 -22.36 2.77 -0.59
CA GLY A 325 -21.46 3.34 -1.61
C GLY A 325 -19.96 3.14 -1.33
N PRO A 326 -19.09 3.43 -2.33
CA PRO A 326 -17.86 2.69 -2.55
C PRO A 326 -16.73 3.06 -1.56
N LYS A 327 -16.44 2.17 -0.61
CA LYS A 327 -15.09 2.06 -0.04
C LYS A 327 -14.17 1.57 -1.17
N ALA A 328 -13.42 2.46 -1.81
CA ALA A 328 -12.45 2.03 -2.83
C ALA A 328 -11.35 1.19 -2.16
N PHE A 329 -11.42 -0.13 -2.32
CA PHE A 329 -10.41 -1.05 -1.82
C PHE A 329 -9.05 -0.73 -2.43
N ASN A 330 -7.99 -0.85 -1.61
CA ASN A 330 -6.64 -0.45 -1.97
C ASN A 330 -5.60 -1.39 -1.33
N PHE A 331 -4.32 -0.98 -1.35
CA PHE A 331 -3.20 -1.77 -0.83
C PHE A 331 -3.39 -2.22 0.63
N HIS A 332 -4.05 -1.42 1.48
CA HIS A 332 -4.22 -1.70 2.90
C HIS A 332 -5.51 -2.45 3.24
N THR A 333 -6.40 -2.69 2.27
CA THR A 333 -7.66 -3.40 2.49
C THR A 333 -7.39 -4.82 3.00
N THR A 334 -8.10 -5.22 4.05
CA THR A 334 -8.03 -6.58 4.62
C THR A 334 -9.09 -7.51 4.04
N ALA A 335 -8.94 -8.82 4.25
CA ALA A 335 -9.87 -9.82 3.77
C ALA A 335 -11.30 -9.59 4.28
N LEU A 336 -11.44 -9.36 5.59
CA LEU A 336 -12.73 -9.13 6.25
C LEU A 336 -13.40 -7.82 5.83
N GLN A 337 -12.63 -6.79 5.44
CA GLN A 337 -13.20 -5.56 4.89
C GLN A 337 -13.85 -5.77 3.51
N VAL A 338 -13.33 -6.71 2.71
CA VAL A 338 -13.90 -6.99 1.38
C VAL A 338 -15.22 -7.75 1.49
N VAL A 339 -15.36 -8.61 2.50
CA VAL A 339 -16.58 -9.39 2.73
C VAL A 339 -17.56 -8.72 3.70
N GLU A 340 -17.24 -7.52 4.20
CA GLU A 340 -18.13 -6.76 5.08
C GLU A 340 -19.47 -6.49 4.37
N GLY A 341 -20.56 -6.95 4.98
CA GLY A 341 -21.90 -6.85 4.39
C GLY A 341 -22.22 -7.89 3.33
N VAL A 342 -21.25 -8.66 2.80
CA VAL A 342 -21.50 -9.68 1.78
C VAL A 342 -22.16 -10.92 2.40
N ASP A 343 -23.22 -11.40 1.75
CA ASP A 343 -23.86 -12.69 2.07
C ASP A 343 -23.59 -13.71 0.95
N LEU A 344 -22.96 -14.81 1.31
CA LEU A 344 -22.65 -15.94 0.44
C LEU A 344 -23.39 -17.21 0.85
N SER A 345 -24.45 -17.10 1.65
CA SER A 345 -25.30 -18.22 2.03
C SER A 345 -25.78 -18.99 0.78
N GLY A 346 -25.62 -20.31 0.80
CA GLY A 346 -25.97 -21.18 -0.34
C GLY A 346 -24.99 -21.14 -1.52
N LYS A 347 -23.83 -20.50 -1.36
CA LYS A 347 -22.71 -20.54 -2.31
C LYS A 347 -21.62 -21.50 -1.82
N THR A 348 -20.99 -22.21 -2.76
CA THR A 348 -19.85 -23.09 -2.45
C THR A 348 -18.57 -22.53 -3.04
N ALA A 349 -17.50 -22.50 -2.25
CA ALA A 349 -16.18 -22.02 -2.66
C ALA A 349 -15.11 -23.09 -2.47
N ILE A 350 -14.22 -23.27 -3.45
CA ILE A 350 -13.02 -24.11 -3.32
C ILE A 350 -11.80 -23.19 -3.23
N VAL A 351 -10.96 -23.39 -2.20
CA VAL A 351 -9.71 -22.64 -2.03
C VAL A 351 -8.52 -23.59 -2.04
N THR A 352 -7.71 -23.53 -3.11
CA THR A 352 -6.50 -24.37 -3.19
C THR A 352 -5.41 -23.86 -2.24
N GLY A 353 -4.80 -24.76 -1.47
CA GLY A 353 -3.78 -24.40 -0.49
C GLY A 353 -4.31 -23.51 0.64
N GLY A 354 -5.57 -23.72 1.04
CA GLY A 354 -6.26 -22.89 2.04
C GLY A 354 -5.75 -23.04 3.48
N ASN A 355 -4.79 -23.92 3.75
CA ASN A 355 -4.24 -24.18 5.08
C ASN A 355 -3.01 -23.32 5.45
N SER A 356 -2.61 -22.34 4.63
CA SER A 356 -1.47 -21.48 4.99
C SER A 356 -1.55 -20.07 4.41
N GLY A 357 -0.94 -19.09 5.10
CA GLY A 357 -0.78 -17.72 4.63
C GLY A 357 -2.07 -17.08 4.15
N ILE A 358 -2.06 -16.59 2.90
CA ILE A 358 -3.20 -15.92 2.23
C ILE A 358 -4.42 -16.85 2.12
N GLY A 359 -4.18 -18.16 1.96
CA GLY A 359 -5.24 -19.15 1.84
C GLY A 359 -6.12 -19.22 3.10
N VAL A 360 -5.51 -19.13 4.28
CA VAL A 360 -6.24 -19.15 5.57
C VAL A 360 -7.18 -17.97 5.68
N GLU A 361 -6.69 -16.78 5.34
CA GLU A 361 -7.46 -15.54 5.41
C GLU A 361 -8.57 -15.49 4.36
N THR A 362 -8.34 -16.08 3.19
CA THR A 362 -9.37 -16.24 2.14
C THR A 362 -10.48 -17.18 2.62
N VAL A 363 -10.11 -18.34 3.22
CA VAL A 363 -11.08 -19.28 3.80
C VAL A 363 -11.88 -18.62 4.91
N ARG A 364 -11.21 -17.94 5.85
CA ARG A 364 -11.84 -17.22 6.96
C ARG A 364 -12.89 -16.24 6.44
N ALA A 365 -12.52 -15.37 5.51
CA ALA A 365 -13.41 -14.34 4.99
C ALA A 365 -14.63 -14.92 4.24
N LEU A 366 -14.43 -15.94 3.40
CA LEU A 366 -15.54 -16.59 2.68
C LEU A 366 -16.50 -17.30 3.63
N ALA A 367 -15.98 -18.02 4.63
CA ALA A 367 -16.79 -18.72 5.63
C ALA A 367 -17.54 -17.74 6.56
N THR A 368 -16.92 -16.61 6.93
CA THR A 368 -17.58 -15.50 7.65
C THR A 368 -18.69 -14.84 6.83
N ALA A 369 -18.55 -14.78 5.50
CA ALA A 369 -19.59 -14.30 4.60
C ALA A 369 -20.73 -15.31 4.39
N GLY A 370 -20.57 -16.58 4.82
CA GLY A 370 -21.60 -17.62 4.71
C GLY A 370 -21.40 -18.62 3.56
N ALA A 371 -20.29 -18.54 2.82
CA ALA A 371 -19.98 -19.52 1.77
C ALA A 371 -19.55 -20.85 2.39
N ARG A 372 -20.11 -21.96 1.91
CA ARG A 372 -19.58 -23.30 2.23
C ARG A 372 -18.19 -23.44 1.61
N VAL A 373 -17.14 -23.50 2.45
CA VAL A 373 -15.75 -23.48 1.95
C VAL A 373 -15.13 -24.88 1.96
N ILE A 374 -14.69 -25.34 0.78
CA ILE A 374 -13.81 -26.49 0.63
C ILE A 374 -12.36 -26.01 0.67
N LEU A 375 -11.73 -26.17 1.82
CA LEU A 375 -10.31 -25.92 2.03
C LEU A 375 -9.53 -27.13 1.52
N THR A 376 -8.69 -26.95 0.50
CA THR A 376 -7.84 -28.06 0.03
C THR A 376 -6.40 -27.92 0.51
N SER A 377 -5.78 -29.06 0.82
CA SER A 377 -4.37 -29.15 1.21
C SER A 377 -3.78 -30.51 0.87
N ARG A 378 -2.46 -30.57 0.70
CA ARG A 378 -1.73 -31.84 0.57
C ARG A 378 -1.77 -32.66 1.86
N SER A 379 -1.81 -31.99 3.01
CA SER A 379 -1.94 -32.61 4.34
C SER A 379 -3.33 -32.31 4.89
N VAL A 380 -4.18 -33.34 4.92
CA VAL A 380 -5.54 -33.24 5.49
C VAL A 380 -5.45 -32.85 6.96
N GLU A 381 -4.52 -33.43 7.71
CA GLU A 381 -4.30 -33.10 9.12
C GLU A 381 -3.98 -31.60 9.32
N ALA A 382 -3.07 -31.03 8.52
CA ALA A 382 -2.75 -29.61 8.60
C ALA A 382 -3.95 -28.72 8.23
N GLY A 383 -4.75 -29.15 7.24
CA GLY A 383 -5.99 -28.47 6.88
C GLY A 383 -7.03 -28.52 8.01
N GLN A 384 -7.20 -29.67 8.66
CA GLN A 384 -8.12 -29.87 9.78
C GLN A 384 -7.76 -29.00 10.99
N LYS A 385 -6.47 -28.92 11.34
CA LYS A 385 -5.99 -28.02 12.41
C LYS A 385 -6.36 -26.56 12.13
N VAL A 386 -6.19 -26.10 10.89
CA VAL A 386 -6.58 -24.74 10.50
C VAL A 386 -8.10 -24.55 10.56
N ALA A 387 -8.88 -25.49 10.01
CA ALA A 387 -10.34 -25.39 10.04
C ALA A 387 -10.89 -25.36 11.49
N GLN A 388 -10.35 -26.18 12.37
CA GLN A 388 -10.68 -26.18 13.80
C GLN A 388 -10.33 -24.86 14.46
N GLN A 389 -9.12 -24.32 14.20
CA GLN A 389 -8.72 -23.02 14.73
C GLN A 389 -9.65 -21.90 14.25
N LEU A 390 -9.97 -21.85 12.96
CA LEU A 390 -10.87 -20.83 12.40
C LEU A 390 -12.28 -20.92 13.01
N THR A 391 -12.76 -22.14 13.28
CA THR A 391 -14.04 -22.35 13.95
C THR A 391 -13.99 -21.88 15.40
N ALA A 392 -12.91 -22.18 16.12
CA ALA A 392 -12.71 -21.78 17.51
C ALA A 392 -12.55 -20.26 17.68
N ASP A 393 -11.94 -19.57 16.71
CA ASP A 393 -11.83 -18.10 16.70
C ASP A 393 -13.21 -17.41 16.62
N GLY A 394 -14.26 -18.11 16.17
CA GLY A 394 -15.62 -17.61 16.07
C GLY A 394 -15.89 -16.72 14.85
N GLY A 395 -17.15 -16.33 14.65
CA GLY A 395 -17.57 -15.42 13.57
C GLY A 395 -17.71 -16.05 12.18
N LEU A 396 -17.64 -17.38 12.07
CA LEU A 396 -17.99 -18.08 10.83
C LEU A 396 -19.50 -18.27 10.75
N LYS A 397 -20.08 -18.08 9.56
CA LYS A 397 -21.50 -18.33 9.28
C LYS A 397 -21.76 -19.68 8.63
N SER A 398 -20.70 -20.41 8.28
CA SER A 398 -20.76 -21.65 7.51
C SER A 398 -19.55 -22.53 7.78
N ASP A 399 -19.72 -23.83 7.52
CA ASP A 399 -18.69 -24.85 7.78
C ASP A 399 -17.54 -24.80 6.78
N ILE A 400 -16.37 -25.24 7.26
CA ILE A 400 -15.17 -25.46 6.46
C ILE A 400 -14.97 -26.97 6.32
N ILE A 401 -14.92 -27.46 5.08
CA ILE A 401 -14.62 -28.86 4.77
C ILE A 401 -13.21 -28.97 4.24
N VAL A 402 -12.44 -29.87 4.83
CA VAL A 402 -11.06 -30.12 4.41
C VAL A 402 -11.02 -31.32 3.49
N LYS A 403 -10.43 -31.15 2.29
CA LYS A 403 -10.18 -32.25 1.35
C LYS A 403 -8.71 -32.29 0.93
N GLN A 404 -8.22 -33.49 0.63
CA GLN A 404 -6.87 -33.67 0.12
C GLN A 404 -6.80 -33.19 -1.34
N LEU A 405 -5.75 -32.44 -1.68
CA LEU A 405 -5.42 -32.10 -3.07
C LEU A 405 -3.92 -31.83 -3.20
N ASP A 406 -3.26 -32.57 -4.09
CA ASP A 406 -1.91 -32.25 -4.55
C ASP A 406 -1.93 -31.85 -6.03
N LEU A 407 -1.57 -30.60 -6.31
CA LEU A 407 -1.58 -30.06 -7.68
C LEU A 407 -0.36 -30.50 -8.51
N ALA A 408 0.59 -31.21 -7.89
CA ALA A 408 1.72 -31.82 -8.58
C ALA A 408 1.46 -33.31 -8.95
N ASP A 409 0.20 -33.75 -8.87
CA ASP A 409 -0.23 -35.13 -9.09
C ASP A 409 -1.63 -35.14 -9.75
N LEU A 410 -1.71 -35.42 -11.05
CA LEU A 410 -2.97 -35.46 -11.80
C LEU A 410 -3.97 -36.47 -11.23
N GLN A 411 -3.52 -37.62 -10.74
CA GLN A 411 -4.40 -38.61 -10.11
C GLN A 411 -5.02 -38.04 -8.82
N SER A 412 -4.26 -37.25 -8.05
CA SER A 412 -4.79 -36.54 -6.88
C SER A 412 -5.89 -35.55 -7.27
N ILE A 413 -5.70 -34.81 -8.36
CA ILE A 413 -6.67 -33.84 -8.88
C ILE A 413 -7.97 -34.54 -9.27
N HIS A 414 -7.92 -35.57 -10.12
CA HIS A 414 -9.10 -36.29 -10.57
C HIS A 414 -9.84 -37.01 -9.44
N SER A 415 -9.08 -37.54 -8.46
CA SER A 415 -9.68 -38.18 -7.27
C SER A 415 -10.44 -37.15 -6.43
N PHE A 416 -9.86 -35.97 -6.22
CA PHE A 416 -10.51 -34.86 -5.52
C PHE A 416 -11.77 -34.39 -6.25
N THR A 417 -11.71 -34.17 -7.57
CA THR A 417 -12.85 -33.64 -8.35
C THR A 417 -13.99 -34.65 -8.39
N LYS A 418 -13.69 -35.94 -8.58
CA LYS A 418 -14.69 -37.02 -8.49
C LYS A 418 -15.36 -37.07 -7.12
N ASP A 419 -14.59 -37.03 -6.04
CA ASP A 419 -15.12 -37.06 -4.67
C ASP A 419 -15.93 -35.79 -4.32
N TYR A 420 -15.48 -34.62 -4.76
CA TYR A 420 -16.22 -33.36 -4.62
C TYR A 420 -17.56 -33.41 -5.36
N LEU A 421 -17.56 -33.79 -6.64
CA LEU A 421 -18.77 -33.82 -7.47
C LEU A 421 -19.76 -34.93 -7.08
N ALA A 422 -19.33 -35.93 -6.33
CA ALA A 422 -20.23 -36.92 -5.74
C ALA A 422 -21.17 -36.32 -4.67
N HIS A 423 -20.79 -35.18 -4.07
CA HIS A 423 -21.51 -34.58 -2.94
C HIS A 423 -21.95 -33.14 -3.19
N GLU A 424 -21.43 -32.49 -4.23
CA GLU A 424 -21.62 -31.07 -4.50
C GLU A 424 -21.96 -30.84 -5.99
N LYS A 425 -22.78 -29.82 -6.29
CA LYS A 425 -23.25 -29.55 -7.66
C LYS A 425 -22.21 -28.86 -8.55
N GLY A 426 -21.19 -28.26 -7.95
CA GLY A 426 -20.19 -27.40 -8.60
C GLY A 426 -19.89 -26.15 -7.75
N PRO A 427 -18.68 -25.56 -7.85
CA PRO A 427 -18.34 -24.38 -7.05
C PRO A 427 -18.84 -23.09 -7.72
N ASP A 428 -19.38 -22.17 -6.92
CA ASP A 428 -19.63 -20.80 -7.36
C ASP A 428 -18.32 -20.00 -7.44
N LEU A 429 -17.37 -20.29 -6.55
CA LEU A 429 -16.07 -19.63 -6.48
C LEU A 429 -14.95 -20.68 -6.50
N LEU A 430 -14.08 -20.62 -7.50
CA LEU A 430 -12.89 -21.44 -7.59
C LEU A 430 -11.64 -20.58 -7.42
N ILE A 431 -11.01 -20.64 -6.25
CA ILE A 431 -9.84 -19.83 -5.89
C ILE A 431 -8.57 -20.67 -6.04
N LEU A 432 -7.85 -20.42 -7.13
CA LEU A 432 -6.59 -21.08 -7.52
C LEU A 432 -5.41 -20.35 -6.86
N ASN A 433 -5.23 -20.59 -5.56
CA ASN A 433 -4.28 -19.89 -4.68
C ASN A 433 -2.97 -20.65 -4.40
N ALA A 434 -2.99 -21.98 -4.44
CA ALA A 434 -1.82 -22.80 -4.12
C ALA A 434 -0.63 -22.51 -5.07
N GLY A 435 0.58 -22.87 -4.64
CA GLY A 435 1.73 -22.83 -5.52
C GLY A 435 3.05 -23.13 -4.83
N VAL A 436 4.10 -23.15 -5.64
CA VAL A 436 5.51 -23.29 -5.26
C VAL A 436 6.32 -22.18 -5.93
N MET A 437 7.46 -21.81 -5.32
CA MET A 437 8.27 -20.67 -5.74
C MET A 437 9.75 -20.99 -5.68
N ALA A 438 10.47 -20.58 -6.73
CA ALA A 438 11.94 -20.59 -6.83
C ALA A 438 12.55 -21.94 -6.41
N CYS A 439 11.89 -23.03 -6.78
CA CYS A 439 12.36 -24.37 -6.45
C CYS A 439 13.54 -24.75 -7.36
N PRO A 440 14.49 -25.58 -6.87
CA PRO A 440 15.47 -26.25 -7.73
C PRO A 440 14.79 -27.00 -8.88
N GLU A 441 15.55 -27.34 -9.91
CA GLU A 441 15.02 -28.13 -11.02
C GLU A 441 14.46 -29.45 -10.50
N ALA A 442 13.16 -29.65 -10.70
CA ALA A 442 12.42 -30.82 -10.29
C ALA A 442 11.20 -30.97 -11.19
N TYR A 443 10.57 -32.14 -11.17
CA TYR A 443 9.42 -32.45 -12.00
C TYR A 443 8.29 -33.04 -11.15
N THR A 444 7.05 -32.76 -11.53
CA THR A 444 5.85 -33.39 -10.95
C THR A 444 5.84 -34.89 -11.26
N LYS A 445 4.95 -35.66 -10.61
CA LYS A 445 4.80 -37.10 -10.91
C LYS A 445 4.46 -37.35 -12.38
N ASP A 446 3.74 -36.40 -12.97
CA ASP A 446 3.27 -36.43 -14.36
C ASP A 446 4.30 -35.91 -15.37
N GLY A 447 5.50 -35.52 -14.91
CA GLY A 447 6.63 -35.15 -15.76
C GLY A 447 6.70 -33.67 -16.17
N PHE A 448 5.86 -32.80 -15.61
CA PHE A 448 5.93 -31.35 -15.82
C PHE A 448 6.98 -30.71 -14.93
N GLU A 449 7.62 -29.62 -15.36
CA GLU A 449 8.53 -28.87 -14.48
C GLU A 449 7.78 -28.40 -13.23
N MET A 450 8.39 -28.51 -12.05
CA MET A 450 7.72 -28.39 -10.76
C MET A 450 6.90 -27.10 -10.58
N GLN A 451 7.42 -25.94 -11.01
CA GLN A 451 6.76 -24.66 -10.82
C GLN A 451 5.61 -24.45 -11.81
N ILE A 452 5.82 -24.68 -13.12
CA ILE A 452 4.72 -24.58 -14.11
C ILE A 452 3.71 -25.72 -13.97
N GLY A 453 4.18 -26.92 -13.59
CA GLY A 453 3.38 -28.10 -13.29
C GLY A 453 2.40 -27.84 -12.15
N THR A 454 2.92 -27.44 -10.99
CA THR A 454 2.07 -27.18 -9.81
C THR A 454 1.26 -25.89 -9.92
N ASN A 455 1.89 -24.79 -10.36
CA ASN A 455 1.23 -23.48 -10.35
C ASN A 455 0.22 -23.34 -11.47
N TYR A 456 0.45 -23.96 -12.64
CA TYR A 456 -0.37 -23.79 -13.84
C TYR A 456 -1.07 -25.07 -14.30
N PHE A 457 -0.34 -26.13 -14.67
CA PHE A 457 -0.96 -27.36 -15.22
C PHE A 457 -1.94 -28.00 -14.24
N GLY A 458 -1.58 -28.14 -12.96
CA GLY A 458 -2.47 -28.71 -11.95
C GLY A 458 -3.75 -27.89 -11.75
N HIS A 459 -3.64 -26.56 -11.76
CA HIS A 459 -4.82 -25.68 -11.69
C HIS A 459 -5.65 -25.69 -12.97
N PHE A 460 -5.01 -25.84 -14.14
CA PHE A 460 -5.69 -26.02 -15.41
C PHE A 460 -6.53 -27.29 -15.39
N ALA A 461 -5.93 -28.43 -15.04
CA ALA A 461 -6.61 -29.73 -14.94
C ALA A 461 -7.77 -29.68 -13.93
N LEU A 462 -7.54 -29.13 -12.73
CA LEU A 462 -8.58 -28.93 -11.73
C LEU A 462 -9.76 -28.10 -12.27
N THR A 463 -9.45 -27.01 -12.99
CA THR A 463 -10.48 -26.15 -13.57
C THR A 463 -11.22 -26.86 -14.69
N ALA A 464 -10.53 -27.61 -15.55
CA ALA A 464 -11.11 -28.36 -16.65
C ALA A 464 -12.12 -29.41 -16.14
N ASP A 465 -11.77 -30.15 -15.09
CA ASP A 465 -12.65 -31.14 -14.44
C ASP A 465 -13.91 -30.50 -13.85
N LEU A 466 -13.77 -29.32 -13.23
CA LEU A 466 -14.88 -28.64 -12.54
C LEU A 466 -15.72 -27.77 -13.47
N LEU A 467 -15.18 -27.32 -14.61
CA LEU A 467 -15.83 -26.36 -15.50
C LEU A 467 -17.24 -26.81 -15.96
N PRO A 468 -17.48 -28.09 -16.35
CA PRO A 468 -18.82 -28.54 -16.69
C PRO A 468 -19.82 -28.36 -15.54
N SER A 469 -19.43 -28.70 -14.31
CA SER A 469 -20.28 -28.54 -13.12
C SER A 469 -20.56 -27.07 -12.82
N MET A 470 -19.56 -26.19 -12.97
CA MET A 470 -19.73 -24.74 -12.82
C MET A 470 -20.74 -24.18 -13.83
N LYS A 471 -20.70 -24.66 -15.09
CA LYS A 471 -21.69 -24.26 -16.12
C LYS A 471 -23.09 -24.75 -15.78
N ALA A 472 -23.20 -25.97 -15.30
CA ALA A 472 -24.47 -26.60 -14.93
C ALA A 472 -25.17 -25.92 -13.75
N LEU A 473 -24.48 -25.08 -12.97
CA LEU A 473 -25.10 -24.28 -11.90
C LEU A 473 -26.15 -23.29 -12.43
N GLY A 474 -26.07 -22.86 -13.69
CA GLY A 474 -27.02 -21.92 -14.30
C GLY A 474 -26.98 -20.50 -13.70
N ARG A 475 -26.00 -20.19 -12.85
CA ARG A 475 -25.83 -18.89 -12.16
C ARG A 475 -24.38 -18.41 -12.23
N PRO A 476 -24.09 -17.12 -11.95
CA PRO A 476 -22.74 -16.59 -12.02
C PRO A 476 -21.75 -17.38 -11.15
N ALA A 477 -20.65 -17.80 -11.77
CA ALA A 477 -19.52 -18.46 -11.13
C ALA A 477 -18.19 -17.81 -11.55
N ARG A 478 -17.21 -17.82 -10.65
CA ARG A 478 -15.93 -17.12 -10.87
C ARG A 478 -14.73 -18.02 -10.59
N VAL A 479 -13.74 -17.93 -11.47
CA VAL A 479 -12.41 -18.53 -11.29
C VAL A 479 -11.40 -17.43 -10.98
N VAL A 480 -10.73 -17.50 -9.83
CA VAL A 480 -9.77 -16.49 -9.39
C VAL A 480 -8.38 -17.10 -9.33
N VAL A 481 -7.44 -16.50 -10.04
CA VAL A 481 -6.10 -17.06 -10.26
C VAL A 481 -5.03 -16.21 -9.57
N VAL A 482 -4.32 -16.78 -8.59
CA VAL A 482 -3.28 -16.05 -7.84
C VAL A 482 -1.94 -16.11 -8.59
N SER A 483 -1.66 -15.02 -9.31
CA SER A 483 -0.38 -14.76 -9.96
C SER A 483 0.59 -13.99 -9.02
N SER A 484 1.64 -13.37 -9.55
CA SER A 484 2.63 -12.60 -8.81
C SER A 484 3.39 -11.65 -9.72
N SER A 485 3.88 -10.54 -9.17
CA SER A 485 4.74 -9.58 -9.86
C SER A 485 5.97 -10.18 -10.55
N ALA A 486 6.37 -11.41 -10.19
CA ALA A 486 7.38 -12.18 -10.92
C ALA A 486 7.08 -12.32 -12.42
N HIS A 487 5.82 -12.27 -12.86
CA HIS A 487 5.46 -12.25 -14.29
C HIS A 487 6.07 -11.05 -15.06
N ALA A 488 6.48 -9.99 -14.34
CA ALA A 488 7.10 -8.78 -14.89
C ALA A 488 8.57 -8.62 -14.45
N VAL A 489 8.89 -8.97 -13.21
CA VAL A 489 10.23 -8.77 -12.63
C VAL A 489 11.22 -9.84 -13.12
N HIS A 490 10.74 -11.04 -13.48
CA HIS A 490 11.54 -12.14 -14.01
C HIS A 490 11.03 -12.55 -15.39
N PRO A 491 11.22 -11.69 -16.41
CA PRO A 491 10.74 -11.99 -17.75
C PRO A 491 11.45 -13.24 -18.28
N SER A 492 10.67 -14.30 -18.51
CA SER A 492 11.12 -15.50 -19.20
C SER A 492 10.22 -15.71 -20.41
N PRO A 493 10.78 -15.91 -21.61
CA PRO A 493 9.99 -16.19 -22.80
C PRO A 493 9.09 -17.42 -22.60
N MET A 494 7.86 -17.31 -23.08
CA MET A 494 6.92 -18.44 -23.17
C MET A 494 7.26 -19.26 -24.41
N THR A 495 8.18 -20.21 -24.25
CA THR A 495 8.62 -21.14 -25.31
C THR A 495 7.80 -22.42 -25.22
N LEU A 496 6.78 -22.56 -26.05
CA LEU A 496 5.86 -23.71 -26.01
C LEU A 496 6.59 -25.04 -26.25
N ASP A 497 7.66 -25.03 -27.03
CA ASP A 497 8.48 -26.20 -27.35
C ASP A 497 9.49 -26.56 -26.23
N ASP A 498 9.59 -25.75 -25.18
CA ASP A 498 10.47 -25.95 -24.04
C ASP A 498 9.88 -25.38 -22.74
N LEU A 499 8.58 -25.64 -22.50
CA LEU A 499 7.89 -25.18 -21.28
C LEU A 499 8.55 -25.72 -20.01
N HIS A 500 9.12 -26.92 -20.09
CA HIS A 500 9.65 -27.70 -18.96
C HIS A 500 11.17 -27.68 -18.83
N TYR A 501 11.88 -26.77 -19.52
CA TYR A 501 13.34 -26.65 -19.46
C TYR A 501 14.10 -27.95 -19.80
N LYS A 502 13.60 -28.70 -20.79
CA LYS A 502 14.26 -29.91 -21.29
C LYS A 502 15.38 -29.59 -22.28
N LYS A 503 15.31 -28.43 -22.95
CA LYS A 503 16.31 -27.98 -23.93
C LYS A 503 17.17 -26.85 -23.38
N SER A 504 16.56 -25.91 -22.65
CA SER A 504 17.24 -24.73 -22.09
C SER A 504 17.76 -24.99 -20.68
N LYS A 505 18.83 -24.28 -20.29
CA LYS A 505 19.32 -24.30 -18.91
C LYS A 505 18.24 -23.80 -17.93
N TYR A 506 18.00 -24.58 -16.87
CA TYR A 506 17.01 -24.23 -15.86
C TYR A 506 17.37 -22.92 -15.12
N ALA A 507 16.39 -22.03 -15.03
CA ALA A 507 16.49 -20.76 -14.32
C ALA A 507 15.32 -20.62 -13.34
N TRP A 508 15.52 -20.98 -12.07
CA TRP A 508 14.49 -21.03 -11.03
C TRP A 508 13.54 -19.81 -10.93
N TRP A 509 14.05 -18.57 -11.01
CA TRP A 509 13.22 -17.36 -11.04
C TRP A 509 12.54 -17.12 -12.38
N GLY A 510 13.19 -17.51 -13.48
CA GLY A 510 12.58 -17.49 -14.81
C GLY A 510 11.43 -18.48 -14.92
N ALA A 511 11.58 -19.70 -14.38
CA ALA A 511 10.55 -20.72 -14.31
C ALA A 511 9.37 -20.26 -13.45
N TYR A 512 9.64 -19.62 -12.31
CA TYR A 512 8.60 -18.99 -11.50
C TYR A 512 7.85 -17.92 -12.29
N GLY A 513 8.57 -16.95 -12.87
CA GLY A 513 8.00 -15.87 -13.70
C GLY A 513 7.15 -16.41 -14.85
N ARG A 514 7.66 -17.43 -15.57
CA ARG A 514 6.94 -18.14 -16.65
C ARG A 514 5.63 -18.74 -16.16
N SER A 515 5.64 -19.45 -15.02
CA SER A 515 4.40 -20.01 -14.44
C SER A 515 3.37 -18.91 -14.11
N LYS A 516 3.83 -17.72 -13.70
CA LYS A 516 2.96 -16.59 -13.34
C LYS A 516 2.44 -15.83 -14.57
N VAL A 517 3.18 -15.80 -15.67
CA VAL A 517 2.65 -15.37 -16.99
C VAL A 517 1.57 -16.34 -17.47
N ALA A 518 1.84 -17.65 -17.42
CA ALA A 518 0.88 -18.68 -17.83
C ALA A 518 -0.47 -18.57 -17.10
N LEU A 519 -0.46 -18.29 -15.79
CA LEU A 519 -1.67 -18.09 -15.01
C LEU A 519 -2.51 -16.87 -15.45
N ILE A 520 -1.87 -15.78 -15.90
CA ILE A 520 -2.59 -14.59 -16.38
C ILE A 520 -3.20 -14.86 -17.76
N LEU A 521 -2.43 -15.49 -18.65
CA LEU A 521 -2.92 -15.91 -19.97
C LEU A 521 -4.08 -16.91 -19.84
N PHE A 522 -4.00 -17.83 -18.88
CA PHE A 522 -5.08 -18.77 -18.56
C PHE A 522 -6.38 -18.08 -18.16
N ALA A 523 -6.34 -17.11 -17.23
CA ALA A 523 -7.56 -16.39 -16.81
C ALA A 523 -8.20 -15.61 -17.97
N LYS A 524 -7.37 -15.02 -18.84
CA LYS A 524 -7.84 -14.31 -20.04
C LYS A 524 -8.51 -15.27 -21.03
N GLU A 525 -7.85 -16.36 -21.36
CA GLU A 525 -8.34 -17.32 -22.34
C GLU A 525 -9.55 -18.11 -21.81
N LEU A 526 -9.57 -18.46 -20.53
CA LEU A 526 -10.72 -19.09 -19.89
C LEU A 526 -11.95 -18.17 -19.97
N SER A 527 -11.79 -16.87 -19.71
CA SER A 527 -12.91 -15.93 -19.86
C SER A 527 -13.36 -15.79 -21.31
N ARG A 528 -12.41 -15.70 -22.26
CA ARG A 528 -12.72 -15.61 -23.70
C ARG A 528 -13.47 -16.84 -24.21
N LYS A 529 -13.04 -18.05 -23.83
CA LYS A 529 -13.71 -19.31 -24.20
C LYS A 529 -15.07 -19.52 -23.56
N ASN A 530 -15.39 -18.77 -22.52
CA ASN A 530 -16.68 -18.82 -21.83
C ASN A 530 -17.47 -17.52 -22.00
N GLU A 531 -17.17 -16.73 -23.03
CA GLU A 531 -17.98 -15.58 -23.41
C GLU A 531 -19.43 -16.03 -23.71
N GLY A 532 -20.40 -15.36 -23.11
CA GLY A 532 -21.81 -15.76 -23.16
C GLY A 532 -22.23 -16.83 -22.14
N ALA A 533 -21.30 -17.45 -21.42
CA ALA A 533 -21.60 -18.29 -20.26
C ALA A 533 -21.50 -17.47 -18.96
N ASN A 534 -22.14 -17.97 -17.89
CA ASN A 534 -22.10 -17.36 -16.56
C ASN A 534 -20.76 -17.57 -15.81
N ILE A 535 -19.65 -17.76 -16.54
CA ILE A 535 -18.34 -18.05 -15.95
C ILE A 535 -17.34 -16.99 -16.38
N LYS A 536 -16.74 -16.33 -15.38
CA LYS A 536 -15.68 -15.33 -15.60
C LYS A 536 -14.44 -15.69 -14.82
N ALA A 537 -13.28 -15.35 -15.37
CA ALA A 537 -12.01 -15.60 -14.73
C ALA A 537 -11.19 -14.32 -14.57
N TYR A 538 -10.51 -14.21 -13.44
CA TYR A 538 -9.70 -13.05 -13.08
C TYR A 538 -8.37 -13.50 -12.52
N SER A 539 -7.31 -12.75 -12.81
CA SER A 539 -5.98 -13.01 -12.24
C SER A 539 -5.55 -11.86 -11.36
N LEU A 540 -4.61 -12.09 -10.44
CA LEU A 540 -4.14 -11.04 -9.53
C LEU A 540 -2.73 -11.23 -9.01
N CYS A 541 -2.12 -10.15 -8.53
CA CYS A 541 -0.97 -10.21 -7.63
C CYS A 541 -1.41 -9.83 -6.21
N PRO A 542 -1.20 -10.71 -5.22
CA PRO A 542 -1.61 -10.44 -3.85
C PRO A 542 -0.72 -9.39 -3.16
N GLY A 543 0.50 -9.16 -3.67
CA GLY A 543 1.52 -8.27 -3.09
C GLY A 543 2.66 -9.04 -2.42
N ALA A 544 3.63 -8.31 -1.84
CA ALA A 544 4.76 -8.92 -1.14
C ALA A 544 4.34 -9.32 0.29
N ILE A 545 4.21 -10.62 0.54
CA ILE A 545 3.70 -11.17 1.82
C ILE A 545 4.68 -12.24 2.29
N LYS A 546 5.10 -12.18 3.55
CA LYS A 546 5.89 -13.26 4.17
C LYS A 546 4.98 -14.47 4.35
N THR A 547 5.23 -15.53 3.59
CA THR A 547 4.46 -16.78 3.67
C THR A 547 5.41 -17.99 3.66
N PRO A 548 4.97 -19.16 4.14
CA PRO A 548 5.77 -20.40 4.09
C PRO A 548 6.20 -20.83 2.68
N LEU A 549 5.63 -20.22 1.62
CA LEU A 549 6.03 -20.39 0.22
C LEU A 549 7.53 -20.12 0.00
N GLN A 550 8.16 -19.29 0.84
CA GLN A 550 9.57 -18.91 0.77
C GLN A 550 10.56 -19.95 1.34
N ARG A 551 10.08 -21.11 1.80
CA ARG A 551 10.89 -22.15 2.49
C ARG A 551 12.13 -22.65 1.73
N HIS A 552 12.15 -22.60 0.40
CA HIS A 552 13.31 -23.02 -0.40
C HIS A 552 14.34 -21.90 -0.63
N MET A 553 14.11 -20.69 -0.12
CA MET A 553 15.10 -19.59 -0.18
C MET A 553 16.27 -19.78 0.80
N GLY A 554 16.25 -20.82 1.64
CA GLY A 554 17.20 -21.04 2.74
C GLY A 554 18.43 -21.92 2.45
N THR A 555 18.68 -22.36 1.21
CA THR A 555 19.79 -23.30 0.91
C THR A 555 20.99 -22.67 0.17
N GLY A 556 20.93 -21.38 -0.16
CA GLY A 556 22.07 -20.64 -0.71
C GLY A 556 22.68 -19.74 0.35
N GLY A 557 23.97 -19.90 0.67
CA GLY A 557 24.68 -19.06 1.63
C GLY A 557 24.64 -17.55 1.29
N PRO A 558 25.19 -16.69 2.16
CA PRO A 558 25.08 -15.22 2.08
C PRO A 558 25.45 -14.62 0.70
N LEU A 559 26.38 -15.25 0.00
CA LEU A 559 26.88 -14.82 -1.31
C LEU A 559 25.86 -15.00 -2.45
N THR A 560 24.97 -16.00 -2.36
CA THR A 560 23.91 -16.26 -3.36
C THR A 560 22.77 -15.24 -3.24
N TRP A 561 22.57 -14.70 -2.03
CA TRP A 561 21.63 -13.62 -1.73
C TRP A 561 22.04 -12.31 -2.41
N VAL A 562 23.34 -11.99 -2.40
CA VAL A 562 23.90 -10.75 -2.97
C VAL A 562 23.89 -10.78 -4.50
N LYS A 563 24.17 -11.92 -5.14
CA LYS A 563 24.23 -11.98 -6.62
C LYS A 563 22.86 -12.02 -7.31
N ASN A 564 21.83 -12.62 -6.70
CA ASN A 564 20.53 -12.86 -7.36
C ASN A 564 19.30 -12.33 -6.59
N GLY A 565 19.47 -11.78 -5.38
CA GLY A 565 18.38 -11.28 -4.52
C GLY A 565 18.01 -9.81 -4.72
N ILE A 566 18.83 -9.03 -5.44
CA ILE A 566 18.64 -7.59 -5.64
C ILE A 566 17.27 -7.29 -6.27
N GLY A 567 16.81 -8.07 -7.25
CA GLY A 567 15.51 -7.87 -7.90
C GLY A 567 14.30 -8.17 -7.01
N HIS A 568 14.41 -9.13 -6.08
CA HIS A 568 13.34 -9.47 -5.12
C HIS A 568 13.26 -8.48 -3.97
N ILE A 569 14.42 -8.02 -3.51
CA ILE A 569 14.51 -6.98 -2.50
C ILE A 569 14.01 -5.67 -3.11
N LEU A 570 14.36 -5.32 -4.36
CA LEU A 570 13.78 -4.17 -5.08
C LEU A 570 12.27 -4.30 -5.28
N GLY A 571 11.77 -5.47 -5.69
CA GLY A 571 10.33 -5.72 -5.89
C GLY A 571 9.52 -5.64 -4.59
N ALA A 572 10.07 -6.15 -3.47
CA ALA A 572 9.45 -6.04 -2.16
C ALA A 572 9.58 -4.62 -1.56
N LEU A 573 10.70 -3.92 -1.80
CA LEU A 573 10.91 -2.53 -1.39
C LEU A 573 10.01 -1.55 -2.16
N THR A 574 9.67 -1.86 -3.42
CA THR A 574 8.77 -1.04 -4.25
C THR A 574 7.28 -1.34 -4.01
N MET A 575 6.92 -2.57 -3.64
CA MET A 575 5.51 -2.93 -3.38
C MET A 575 5.05 -2.71 -1.94
N GLY A 576 5.95 -2.68 -0.96
CA GLY A 576 5.57 -2.67 0.46
C GLY A 576 5.09 -4.05 0.92
N TRP A 577 5.37 -4.37 2.19
CA TRP A 577 4.95 -5.64 2.78
C TRP A 577 3.49 -5.60 3.21
N LYS A 578 2.73 -6.65 2.87
CA LYS A 578 1.36 -6.87 3.32
C LYS A 578 1.28 -7.98 4.35
N THR A 579 0.28 -7.89 5.22
CA THR A 579 -0.16 -9.02 6.04
C THR A 579 -0.84 -10.08 5.18
N PRO A 580 -0.95 -11.35 5.64
CA PRO A 580 -1.74 -12.36 4.93
C PRO A 580 -3.18 -11.92 4.66
N SER A 581 -3.80 -11.19 5.61
CA SER A 581 -5.17 -10.69 5.46
C SER A 581 -5.29 -9.63 4.36
N GLN A 582 -4.31 -8.73 4.25
CA GLN A 582 -4.22 -7.77 3.15
C GLN A 582 -3.83 -8.41 1.82
N GLY A 583 -3.15 -9.56 1.86
CA GLY A 583 -2.87 -10.36 0.68
C GLY A 583 -4.13 -11.00 0.09
N ALA A 584 -5.05 -11.43 0.95
CA ALA A 584 -6.30 -12.06 0.56
C ALA A 584 -7.34 -11.07 0.03
N SER A 585 -7.24 -9.77 0.34
CA SER A 585 -8.23 -8.78 -0.09
C SER A 585 -8.35 -8.64 -1.61
N THR A 586 -7.24 -8.69 -2.35
CA THR A 586 -7.29 -8.65 -3.82
C THR A 586 -7.90 -9.92 -4.40
N THR A 587 -7.65 -11.08 -3.78
CA THR A 587 -8.32 -12.36 -4.09
C THR A 587 -9.83 -12.25 -3.90
N LEU A 588 -10.27 -11.74 -2.76
CA LEU A 588 -11.69 -11.57 -2.45
C LEU A 588 -12.34 -10.52 -3.34
N THR A 589 -11.61 -9.45 -3.70
CA THR A 589 -12.10 -8.45 -4.65
C THR A 589 -12.35 -9.08 -6.01
N ALA A 590 -11.40 -9.88 -6.51
CA ALA A 590 -11.56 -10.65 -7.75
C ALA A 590 -12.74 -11.64 -7.66
N ALA A 591 -12.94 -12.25 -6.50
CA ALA A 591 -14.02 -13.21 -6.28
C ALA A 591 -15.40 -12.56 -6.16
N LEU A 592 -15.53 -11.34 -5.60
CA LEU A 592 -16.81 -10.83 -5.11
C LEU A 592 -17.23 -9.48 -5.71
N SER A 593 -16.31 -8.68 -6.26
CA SER A 593 -16.64 -7.33 -6.73
C SER A 593 -17.56 -7.40 -7.96
N PRO A 594 -18.76 -6.77 -7.93
CA PRO A 594 -19.64 -6.71 -9.10
C PRO A 594 -19.05 -5.85 -10.22
N ASP A 595 -18.18 -4.88 -9.91
CA ASP A 595 -17.55 -3.99 -10.90
C ASP A 595 -16.69 -4.74 -11.91
N LEU A 596 -16.22 -5.93 -11.55
CA LEU A 596 -15.41 -6.78 -12.43
C LEU A 596 -16.24 -7.50 -13.50
N GLU A 597 -17.57 -7.53 -13.37
CA GLU A 597 -18.45 -8.18 -14.35
C GLU A 597 -18.26 -7.62 -15.77
N ALA A 598 -17.95 -6.33 -15.89
CA ALA A 598 -17.66 -5.67 -17.16
C ALA A 598 -16.23 -5.90 -17.69
N HIS A 599 -15.39 -6.61 -16.95
CA HIS A 599 -13.96 -6.73 -17.23
C HIS A 599 -13.44 -8.19 -17.18
N PRO A 600 -14.05 -9.15 -17.91
CA PRO A 600 -13.60 -10.53 -17.93
C PRO A 600 -12.11 -10.65 -18.33
N GLY A 601 -11.36 -11.53 -17.65
CA GLY A 601 -9.93 -11.71 -17.89
C GLY A 601 -9.05 -10.59 -17.33
N ALA A 602 -9.59 -9.67 -16.52
CA ALA A 602 -8.80 -8.61 -15.90
C ALA A 602 -7.73 -9.15 -14.94
N TYR A 603 -6.66 -8.36 -14.83
CA TYR A 603 -5.58 -8.58 -13.87
C TYR A 603 -5.65 -7.53 -12.76
N LEU A 604 -5.60 -7.96 -11.50
CA LEU A 604 -5.75 -7.08 -10.35
C LEU A 604 -4.47 -6.94 -9.53
N VAL A 605 -4.22 -5.74 -9.02
CA VAL A 605 -3.20 -5.45 -8.02
C VAL A 605 -3.80 -4.46 -7.03
N ASN A 606 -3.72 -4.76 -5.73
CA ASN A 606 -4.25 -3.89 -4.67
C ASN A 606 -5.74 -3.57 -4.86
N CYS A 607 -6.53 -4.61 -5.17
CA CYS A 607 -7.97 -4.53 -5.39
C CYS A 607 -8.38 -3.66 -6.61
N GLN A 608 -7.43 -3.30 -7.49
CA GLN A 608 -7.69 -2.49 -8.68
C GLN A 608 -7.23 -3.21 -9.94
N ILE A 609 -7.94 -2.99 -11.05
CA ILE A 609 -7.53 -3.45 -12.38
C ILE A 609 -6.21 -2.75 -12.76
N LYS A 610 -5.24 -3.54 -13.22
CA LYS A 610 -3.96 -3.07 -13.76
C LYS A 610 -3.59 -3.86 -15.01
N ALA A 611 -2.78 -3.24 -15.87
CA ALA A 611 -2.17 -3.95 -16.98
C ALA A 611 -1.06 -4.89 -16.47
N PRO A 612 -1.04 -6.18 -16.87
CA PRO A 612 0.08 -7.08 -16.58
C PRO A 612 1.28 -6.80 -17.52
N SER A 613 2.34 -7.60 -17.47
CA SER A 613 3.49 -7.45 -18.38
C SER A 613 3.08 -7.67 -19.83
N LYS A 614 3.84 -7.13 -20.80
CA LYS A 614 3.53 -7.28 -22.24
C LYS A 614 3.32 -8.75 -22.64
N ALA A 615 4.18 -9.65 -22.16
CA ALA A 615 4.06 -11.09 -22.40
C ALA A 615 2.75 -11.70 -21.86
N ALA A 616 2.20 -11.15 -20.77
CA ALA A 616 0.95 -11.59 -20.17
C ALA A 616 -0.30 -10.88 -20.76
N GLN A 617 -0.13 -10.03 -21.77
CA GLN A 617 -1.21 -9.41 -22.53
C GLN A 617 -1.43 -10.06 -23.91
N ASP A 618 -0.54 -10.98 -24.32
CA ASP A 618 -0.55 -11.63 -25.63
C ASP A 618 -1.65 -12.70 -25.71
N MET A 619 -2.78 -12.37 -26.34
CA MET A 619 -3.92 -13.28 -26.49
C MET A 619 -3.66 -14.41 -27.50
N ASP A 620 -2.78 -14.22 -28.48
CA ASP A 620 -2.41 -15.28 -29.41
C ASP A 620 -1.58 -16.34 -28.70
N MET A 621 -0.64 -15.91 -27.84
CA MET A 621 0.08 -16.80 -26.96
C MET A 621 -0.86 -17.50 -25.96
N ALA A 622 -1.88 -16.80 -25.45
CA ALA A 622 -2.87 -17.40 -24.54
C ALA A 622 -3.60 -18.58 -25.21
N ALA A 623 -4.07 -18.39 -26.46
CA ALA A 623 -4.75 -19.43 -27.22
C ALA A 623 -3.81 -20.61 -27.56
N LYS A 624 -2.56 -20.33 -27.97
CA LYS A 624 -1.58 -21.39 -28.27
C LYS A 624 -1.17 -22.18 -27.03
N LEU A 625 -0.94 -21.50 -25.91
CA LEU A 625 -0.61 -22.13 -24.64
C LEU A 625 -1.75 -23.03 -24.15
N TRP A 626 -3.01 -22.61 -24.33
CA TRP A 626 -4.18 -23.42 -23.99
C TRP A 626 -4.18 -24.75 -24.74
N VAL A 627 -4.07 -24.71 -26.07
CA VAL A 627 -4.07 -25.92 -26.91
C VAL A 627 -2.90 -26.83 -26.55
N GLU A 628 -1.72 -26.26 -26.35
CA GLU A 628 -0.54 -27.03 -25.97
C GLU A 628 -0.67 -27.66 -24.58
N THR A 629 -1.34 -26.98 -23.65
CA THR A 629 -1.60 -27.50 -22.30
C THR A 629 -2.60 -28.67 -22.35
N GLU A 630 -3.68 -28.55 -23.12
CA GLU A 630 -4.63 -29.65 -23.34
C GLU A 630 -3.94 -30.88 -23.95
N ARG A 631 -3.09 -30.67 -24.96
CA ARG A 631 -2.31 -31.75 -25.59
C ARG A 631 -1.43 -32.48 -24.58
N GLN A 632 -0.64 -31.73 -23.81
CA GLN A 632 0.29 -32.31 -22.85
C GLN A 632 -0.40 -32.97 -21.65
N LEU A 633 -1.54 -32.43 -21.19
CA LEU A 633 -2.36 -33.08 -20.17
C LEU A 633 -2.93 -34.40 -20.68
N ALA A 634 -3.49 -34.43 -21.89
CA ALA A 634 -3.99 -35.67 -22.49
C ALA A 634 -2.89 -36.74 -22.62
N GLU A 635 -1.66 -36.35 -22.98
CA GLU A 635 -0.51 -37.25 -23.03
C GLU A 635 -0.08 -37.78 -21.66
N ALA A 636 -0.14 -36.95 -20.62
CA ALA A 636 0.14 -37.36 -19.25
C ALA A 636 -0.95 -38.30 -18.72
N GLU A 637 -2.23 -37.99 -18.96
CA GLU A 637 -3.38 -38.80 -18.54
C GLU A 637 -3.41 -40.17 -19.22
N GLN A 638 -2.98 -40.28 -20.46
CA GLN A 638 -2.83 -41.58 -21.14
C GLN A 638 -1.86 -42.51 -20.39
N LYS A 639 -0.80 -41.95 -19.80
CA LYS A 639 0.18 -42.72 -19.02
C LYS A 639 -0.34 -43.15 -17.64
N LEU A 640 -1.41 -42.55 -17.14
CA LEU A 640 -2.07 -42.97 -15.90
C LEU A 640 -3.02 -44.16 -16.08
N LYS A 641 -3.46 -44.41 -17.33
CA LYS A 641 -4.36 -45.52 -17.70
C LYS A 641 -3.63 -46.81 -18.04
N VAL A 642 -2.31 -46.74 -18.18
CA VAL A 642 -1.37 -47.87 -18.33
C VAL A 642 -0.78 -48.19 -16.98
#